data_AF-A0A484F610-F1
#
_entry.id   AF-A0A484F610-F1
#
_cell.length_a   1.000
_cell.length_b   1.000
_cell.length_c   1.000
_cell.angle_alpha   90.00
_cell.angle_beta   90.00
_cell.angle_gamma   90.00
#
_symmetry.space_group_name_H-M   'P 1'
#
loop_
_entity.id
_entity.type
_entity.pdbx_description
1 polymer ?
#
loop_
_entity_poly.entity_id
_entity_poly.type
_entity_poly.pdbx_seq_one_letter_code
_entity_poly.pdbx_strand_id
1 'polypeptide(L)'
;MNNKNDNKNDNKNETIKTKTKKSFSGGFMTLLKNEKTILKISNGVFYSGLILFMLLLLSSSALAATTHDISTVDDLKAIGTGDFLLSDNYRLTTDIVIEDSVWNPIGSYETNFTGTFDGNGKTITFSAPSVTFEKKTESEITQGYGLFGNANSAVFKNVNLKVNNLTVDTNYSVLYLASLVGKTYDVTITNCTVTGMTSDATIKGNGGVAGLVGVIESPKSSRSVIEDCYSNVNVISNGVVGGITSVANYTDVINSSARGSIESNNQYIGGLIGMTSNSTVKDSSYNGFNRYIVGNGNIGGLLGSADNSTVSNCYAINVNVTNKGNRSQIGDAGGLIGTSGTVTLNSCFSTGIVKGNFNVGGITGAARTGSISDCYSICDVEGDSKTGGFIGSHAADRWDLEIQNSYSAGRVTAGTAFGGFIGQSYAKTTITDCYYDTNTSGKADTGNGEPHKTADMKTLATFQKWNISETPYEKTWYFEAGSYPELLVKTNRIYIQNASSLEKIGTNVYAEDGSNDVKKLWTMDANYILADNIDLDSVSHFKPIGAADNPFTGTFSGMNKNSKYTISNLRILSDRDNMGFFGVVDGAVISDVSLIVKSVEGEKNVGALAGSLKDTVIRNCSVENGTVRGESSVGGLVGNSVENSVIENCYTNTDVKALSNTAGGLVGSIHQSGTIQNSYTVGSTESAGTIAGGLVGSILTDAVIEKSYSVGEVTASGGKAGGLVGQILESADISNSFALNEHVDGSDATGRVIGDIVKAGKVNVENVYAWSGMKNDYGFTTKDAGKNNGQPIASVAFWETFPVNEIWDEWSTSDWKLNEYVNYKLPVLTWQGAVVSDLSYLISSSENTAEEETKDSEKTKGNSGGGRRMNPEAEKSAGQHILPIDYESEDLIEELSVIKEKFSPFLFFILLLLIVCIAVIARSVLKNSKENKEN
;
A
#
# COMPACT_ATOMS: atom_id res chain seq x y z
N MET A 1 57.15 -36.19 -20.88
CA MET A 1 56.53 -37.39 -21.46
C MET A 1 57.01 -38.61 -20.68
N ASN A 2 56.14 -39.25 -19.88
CA ASN A 2 56.28 -40.65 -19.53
C ASN A 2 54.93 -41.24 -19.06
N ASN A 3 54.40 -42.09 -19.94
CA ASN A 3 53.57 -43.29 -19.79
C ASN A 3 52.56 -43.51 -18.63
N LYS A 4 51.32 -43.77 -19.11
CA LYS A 4 50.42 -44.94 -18.92
C LYS A 4 49.62 -45.15 -17.63
N ASN A 5 48.30 -44.97 -17.81
CA ASN A 5 47.17 -45.88 -17.52
C ASN A 5 47.20 -46.76 -16.25
N ASP A 6 46.18 -46.67 -15.39
CA ASP A 6 44.98 -47.52 -15.52
C ASP A 6 43.86 -47.22 -14.50
N ASN A 7 42.71 -47.81 -14.80
CA ASN A 7 41.34 -47.69 -14.30
C ASN A 7 41.03 -47.76 -12.79
N LYS A 8 39.92 -47.06 -12.46
CA LYS A 8 38.74 -47.46 -11.67
C LYS A 8 38.74 -48.84 -10.97
N ASN A 9 38.25 -48.86 -9.73
CA ASN A 9 37.06 -49.67 -9.42
C ASN A 9 36.33 -49.26 -8.14
N ASP A 10 35.02 -49.43 -8.21
CA ASP A 10 33.99 -49.10 -7.25
C ASP A 10 33.90 -50.05 -6.03
N ASN A 11 33.21 -49.53 -5.01
CA ASN A 11 32.03 -50.11 -4.36
C ASN A 11 32.09 -50.84 -2.99
N LYS A 12 31.04 -50.48 -2.21
CA LYS A 12 30.27 -51.21 -1.18
C LYS A 12 30.67 -51.04 0.29
N ASN A 13 29.84 -50.32 1.06
CA ASN A 13 28.65 -50.76 1.85
C ASN A 13 29.09 -51.19 3.27
N GLU A 14 28.39 -51.02 4.39
CA GLU A 14 27.08 -50.50 4.81
C GLU A 14 27.13 -50.55 6.37
N THR A 15 26.79 -49.46 7.08
CA THR A 15 25.57 -49.31 7.93
C THR A 15 25.65 -49.75 9.42
N ILE A 16 25.02 -48.92 10.26
CA ILE A 16 24.26 -49.21 11.50
C ILE A 16 24.87 -48.77 12.88
N LYS A 17 24.36 -47.60 13.33
CA LYS A 17 23.75 -47.23 14.64
C LYS A 17 24.53 -47.28 15.98
N THR A 18 24.58 -46.08 16.58
CA THR A 18 24.13 -45.65 17.94
C THR A 18 25.03 -45.71 19.20
N LYS A 19 24.94 -44.59 19.96
CA LYS A 19 24.96 -44.36 21.44
C LYS A 19 26.21 -43.78 22.15
N THR A 20 26.10 -42.48 22.45
CA THR A 20 26.27 -41.76 23.75
C THR A 20 26.99 -42.41 24.96
N LYS A 21 28.02 -41.73 25.52
CA LYS A 21 28.14 -41.16 26.92
C LYS A 21 29.60 -40.96 27.40
N LYS A 22 29.86 -39.78 28.05
CA LYS A 22 30.78 -39.46 29.19
C LYS A 22 32.29 -39.82 29.04
N SER A 23 33.31 -39.12 29.57
CA SER A 23 33.46 -38.05 30.58
C SER A 23 34.85 -37.42 30.43
N PHE A 24 34.96 -36.09 30.60
CA PHE A 24 36.24 -35.39 30.77
C PHE A 24 36.48 -35.14 32.26
N SER A 25 37.40 -35.87 32.88
CA SER A 25 38.02 -35.51 34.16
C SER A 25 39.32 -36.27 34.35
N GLY A 26 40.43 -35.56 34.50
CA GLY A 26 41.67 -36.14 35.02
C GLY A 26 42.92 -35.60 34.33
N GLY A 27 43.50 -34.53 34.88
CA GLY A 27 44.82 -34.08 34.46
C GLY A 27 45.18 -32.62 34.76
N PHE A 28 44.85 -32.09 35.95
CA PHE A 28 45.29 -30.74 36.35
C PHE A 28 45.63 -30.62 37.84
N MET A 29 46.27 -31.65 38.41
CA MET A 29 46.62 -31.67 39.83
C MET A 29 48.03 -32.23 40.08
N THR A 30 49.03 -31.68 39.38
CA THR A 30 50.43 -31.96 39.73
C THR A 30 51.40 -30.83 39.35
N LEU A 31 51.17 -29.59 39.81
CA LEU A 31 52.19 -28.53 39.69
C LEU A 31 52.00 -27.35 40.66
N LEU A 32 51.94 -27.62 41.97
CA LEU A 32 52.04 -26.58 43.00
C LEU A 32 52.94 -27.05 44.15
N LYS A 33 54.26 -27.04 43.93
CA LYS A 33 55.28 -27.02 45.00
C LYS A 33 56.52 -26.25 44.53
N ASN A 34 56.46 -24.91 44.54
CA ASN A 34 57.62 -24.04 44.80
C ASN A 34 57.22 -22.55 44.82
N GLU A 35 57.25 -21.93 46.00
CA GLU A 35 56.85 -20.53 46.22
C GLU A 35 57.83 -19.47 45.67
N LYS A 36 58.99 -19.85 45.12
CA LYS A 36 60.01 -18.88 44.65
C LYS A 36 59.91 -18.48 43.18
N THR A 37 59.00 -19.06 42.39
CA THR A 37 58.78 -18.67 40.98
C THR A 37 57.66 -17.63 40.81
N ILE A 38 56.82 -17.43 41.84
CA ILE A 38 55.66 -16.53 41.79
C ILE A 38 56.06 -15.04 41.85
N LEU A 39 57.19 -14.69 42.47
CA LEU A 39 57.63 -13.29 42.63
C LEU A 39 58.31 -12.67 41.40
N LYS A 40 58.66 -13.44 40.36
CA LYS A 40 59.19 -12.88 39.10
C LYS A 40 58.16 -12.77 37.98
N ILE A 41 57.04 -13.48 38.09
CA ILE A 41 55.91 -13.38 37.15
C ILE A 41 55.00 -12.20 37.52
N SER A 42 54.94 -11.80 38.80
CA SER A 42 54.07 -10.69 39.23
C SER A 42 54.49 -9.34 38.64
N ASN A 43 55.79 -9.06 38.43
CA ASN A 43 56.21 -7.74 37.92
C ASN A 43 56.06 -7.60 36.40
N GLY A 44 56.13 -8.69 35.62
CA GLY A 44 55.90 -8.64 34.16
C GLY A 44 54.41 -8.58 33.78
N VAL A 45 53.55 -9.25 34.55
CA VAL A 45 52.10 -9.30 34.34
C VAL A 45 51.42 -8.02 34.86
N PHE A 46 51.99 -7.35 35.86
CA PHE A 46 51.49 -6.04 36.29
C PHE A 46 51.73 -4.94 35.27
N TYR A 47 52.88 -4.91 34.57
CA TYR A 47 53.12 -3.88 33.54
C TYR A 47 52.31 -4.13 32.26
N SER A 48 52.11 -5.38 31.84
CA SER A 48 51.24 -5.69 30.68
C SER A 48 49.76 -5.48 31.00
N GLY A 49 49.33 -5.81 32.23
CA GLY A 49 47.99 -5.53 32.72
C GLY A 49 47.71 -4.05 32.91
N LEU A 50 48.69 -3.26 33.39
CA LEU A 50 48.54 -1.81 33.57
C LEU A 50 48.57 -1.06 32.23
N ILE A 51 49.32 -1.53 31.24
CA ILE A 51 49.30 -1.01 29.87
C ILE A 51 47.98 -1.37 29.18
N LEU A 52 47.48 -2.60 29.34
CA LEU A 52 46.18 -3.01 28.81
C LEU A 52 45.03 -2.27 29.52
N PHE A 53 45.14 -2.03 30.83
CA PHE A 53 44.16 -1.26 31.61
C PHE A 53 44.25 0.25 31.32
N MET A 54 45.44 0.81 31.05
CA MET A 54 45.58 2.18 30.54
C MET A 54 45.11 2.31 29.09
N LEU A 55 45.33 1.32 28.22
CA LEU A 55 44.75 1.26 26.86
C LEU A 55 43.23 1.10 26.91
N LEU A 56 42.69 0.34 27.87
CA LEU A 56 41.26 0.22 28.15
C LEU A 56 40.68 1.49 28.78
N LEU A 57 41.46 2.24 29.57
CA LEU A 57 41.05 3.54 30.13
C LEU A 57 41.15 4.68 29.12
N LEU A 58 42.11 4.59 28.18
CA LEU A 58 42.26 5.48 27.02
C LEU A 58 41.23 5.15 25.92
N SER A 59 40.73 3.91 25.85
CA SER A 59 39.61 3.53 24.98
C SER A 59 38.24 3.70 25.65
N SER A 60 38.18 3.78 26.99
CA SER A 60 36.96 4.12 27.75
C SER A 60 36.80 5.60 28.04
N SER A 61 37.72 6.45 27.57
CA SER A 61 37.45 7.86 27.33
C SER A 61 36.98 8.08 25.89
N ALA A 62 36.01 7.27 25.43
CA ALA A 62 35.04 7.82 24.50
C ALA A 62 34.31 8.91 25.30
N LEU A 63 34.72 10.17 25.12
CA LEU A 63 33.87 11.30 25.50
C LEU A 63 32.48 10.95 24.95
N ALA A 64 31.47 10.84 25.81
CA ALA A 64 30.12 10.57 25.34
C ALA A 64 29.80 11.59 24.25
N ALA A 65 29.51 11.12 23.03
CA ALA A 65 29.30 11.98 21.87
C ALA A 65 28.26 13.06 22.24
N THR A 66 28.65 14.32 22.08
CA THR A 66 27.84 15.44 22.54
C THR A 66 26.57 15.47 21.70
N THR A 67 25.41 15.73 22.33
CA THR A 67 24.15 15.90 21.57
C THR A 67 23.89 17.38 21.37
N HIS A 68 23.76 17.80 20.12
CA HIS A 68 23.47 19.17 19.73
C HIS A 68 22.05 19.29 19.19
N ASP A 69 21.33 20.32 19.63
CA ASP A 69 20.02 20.66 19.07
C ASP A 69 20.23 21.55 17.84
N ILE A 70 19.60 21.18 16.73
CA ILE A 70 19.66 21.88 15.45
C ILE A 70 18.32 22.59 15.24
N SER A 71 18.39 23.90 15.00
CA SER A 71 17.20 24.76 14.88
C SER A 71 17.20 25.65 13.64
N THR A 72 18.34 25.79 12.96
CA THR A 72 18.50 26.64 11.78
C THR A 72 19.27 25.93 10.67
N VAL A 73 19.22 26.49 9.46
CA VAL A 73 20.06 26.03 8.34
C VAL A 73 21.55 26.23 8.64
N ASP A 74 21.92 27.29 9.35
CA ASP A 74 23.31 27.55 9.72
C ASP A 74 23.84 26.51 10.72
N ASP A 75 23.00 26.03 11.64
CA ASP A 75 23.34 24.91 12.53
C ASP A 75 23.64 23.63 11.73
N LEU A 76 22.85 23.34 10.68
CA LEU A 76 23.12 22.20 9.78
C LEU A 76 24.45 22.37 9.05
N LYS A 77 24.70 23.56 8.48
CA LYS A 77 25.94 23.87 7.76
C LYS A 77 27.16 23.81 8.67
N ALA A 78 26.99 24.05 9.96
CA ALA A 78 28.07 23.99 10.93
C ALA A 78 28.58 22.55 11.17
N ILE A 79 27.79 21.50 10.89
CA ILE A 79 28.18 20.12 11.15
C ILE A 79 29.43 19.73 10.34
N GLY A 80 30.49 19.33 11.05
CA GLY A 80 31.80 19.03 10.48
C GLY A 80 32.66 20.26 10.19
N THR A 81 32.23 21.44 10.62
CA THR A 81 32.99 22.70 10.56
C THR A 81 33.09 23.29 11.97
N GLY A 82 34.32 23.56 12.44
CA GLY A 82 34.52 24.14 13.77
C GLY A 82 34.13 23.18 14.92
N ASP A 83 33.23 23.63 15.81
CA ASP A 83 32.92 22.96 17.09
C ASP A 83 31.93 21.79 16.97
N PHE A 84 31.20 21.68 15.84
CA PHE A 84 30.28 20.57 15.60
C PHE A 84 31.01 19.42 14.90
N LEU A 85 31.32 18.35 15.63
CA LEU A 85 32.10 17.23 15.11
C LEU A 85 31.25 16.28 14.27
N LEU A 86 31.83 15.72 13.21
CA LEU A 86 31.17 14.68 12.38
C LEU A 86 30.84 13.39 13.16
N SER A 87 31.37 13.23 14.38
CA SER A 87 31.13 12.09 15.27
C SER A 87 30.11 12.37 16.38
N ASP A 88 29.62 13.61 16.50
CA ASP A 88 28.65 13.99 17.53
C ASP A 88 27.22 13.54 17.18
N ASN A 89 26.32 13.65 18.15
CA ASN A 89 24.89 13.39 17.96
C ASN A 89 24.15 14.71 17.71
N TYR A 90 23.15 14.67 16.84
CA TYR A 90 22.39 15.84 16.41
C TYR A 90 20.90 15.53 16.44
N ARG A 91 20.08 16.50 16.85
CA ARG A 91 18.63 16.37 16.86
C ARG A 91 17.94 17.64 16.38
N LEU A 92 16.96 17.51 15.50
CA LEU A 92 16.13 18.65 15.08
C LEU A 92 15.15 19.06 16.18
N THR A 93 15.00 20.36 16.38
CA THR A 93 14.02 20.96 17.32
C THR A 93 12.88 21.69 16.61
N THR A 94 13.08 22.05 15.34
CA THR A 94 12.09 22.70 14.47
C THR A 94 12.25 22.17 13.04
N ASP A 95 11.22 22.41 12.21
CA ASP A 95 11.35 22.23 10.77
C ASP A 95 12.34 23.25 10.21
N ILE A 96 13.09 22.85 9.18
CA ILE A 96 14.15 23.65 8.54
C ILE A 96 13.86 23.78 7.06
N VAL A 97 14.01 25.00 6.52
CA VAL A 97 13.85 25.28 5.10
C VAL A 97 15.18 25.74 4.52
N ILE A 98 15.77 24.96 3.62
CA ILE A 98 16.98 25.26 2.87
C ILE A 98 16.55 25.95 1.56
N GLU A 99 16.74 27.26 1.50
CA GLU A 99 16.44 28.09 0.32
C GLU A 99 17.61 28.16 -0.68
N ASP A 100 18.78 27.66 -0.29
CA ASP A 100 19.98 27.68 -1.12
C ASP A 100 19.79 26.80 -2.36
N SER A 101 20.08 27.35 -3.55
CA SER A 101 20.12 26.58 -4.79
C SER A 101 21.37 25.69 -4.91
N VAL A 102 22.31 25.83 -3.97
CA VAL A 102 23.55 25.07 -3.90
C VAL A 102 23.72 24.52 -2.49
N TRP A 103 23.94 23.21 -2.38
CA TRP A 103 24.21 22.55 -1.09
C TRP A 103 25.59 21.93 -1.06
N ASN A 104 26.30 22.16 0.04
CA ASN A 104 27.56 21.48 0.36
C ASN A 104 27.27 20.30 1.30
N PRO A 105 27.47 19.05 0.86
CA PRO A 105 27.14 17.88 1.67
C PRO A 105 27.88 17.85 3.01
N ILE A 106 27.19 17.40 4.06
CA ILE A 106 27.77 17.15 5.38
C ILE A 106 28.57 15.83 5.32
N GLY A 107 29.85 15.91 5.66
CA GLY A 107 30.80 14.80 5.50
C GLY A 107 31.23 14.57 4.04
N SER A 108 32.42 14.03 3.86
CA SER A 108 33.06 13.73 2.58
C SER A 108 33.70 12.34 2.57
N TYR A 109 34.19 11.89 1.42
CA TYR A 109 34.97 10.66 1.31
C TYR A 109 36.15 10.62 2.29
N GLU A 110 36.87 11.74 2.46
CA GLU A 110 37.98 11.86 3.40
C GLU A 110 37.52 11.99 4.86
N THR A 111 36.35 12.58 5.09
CA THR A 111 35.82 12.90 6.41
C THR A 111 34.37 12.45 6.53
N ASN A 112 34.16 11.16 6.80
CA ASN A 112 32.82 10.58 6.89
C ASN A 112 32.07 11.12 8.11
N PHE A 113 30.76 11.32 7.97
CA PHE A 113 29.88 11.44 9.13
C PHE A 113 29.81 10.09 9.86
N THR A 114 30.03 10.09 11.17
CA THR A 114 30.07 8.87 12.01
C THR A 114 29.15 8.95 13.22
N GLY A 115 28.48 10.09 13.40
CA GLY A 115 27.59 10.36 14.52
C GLY A 115 26.15 9.86 14.33
N THR A 116 25.24 10.39 15.15
CA THR A 116 23.80 10.16 15.03
C THR A 116 23.10 11.43 14.57
N PHE A 117 22.19 11.33 13.60
CA PHE A 117 21.29 12.42 13.22
C PHE A 117 19.83 12.00 13.40
N ASP A 118 19.14 12.65 14.35
CA ASP A 118 17.74 12.41 14.70
C ASP A 118 16.85 13.55 14.21
N GLY A 119 16.02 13.29 13.21
CA GLY A 119 15.07 14.28 12.71
C GLY A 119 13.94 14.57 13.69
N ASN A 120 13.71 13.74 14.73
CA ASN A 120 12.74 13.99 15.80
C ASN A 120 11.33 14.36 15.30
N GLY A 121 10.92 13.77 14.18
CA GLY A 121 9.64 14.04 13.52
C GLY A 121 9.54 15.40 12.80
N LYS A 122 10.62 16.17 12.75
CA LYS A 122 10.73 17.45 12.02
C LYS A 122 11.12 17.22 10.57
N THR A 123 10.82 18.22 9.75
CA THR A 123 11.03 18.19 8.30
C THR A 123 12.16 19.13 7.89
N ILE A 124 13.07 18.66 7.04
CA ILE A 124 14.01 19.49 6.30
C ILE A 124 13.49 19.63 4.86
N THR A 125 13.28 20.87 4.40
CA THR A 125 12.75 21.16 3.07
C THR A 125 13.82 21.83 2.21
N PHE A 126 14.18 21.22 1.08
CA PHE A 126 14.93 21.88 0.01
C PHE A 126 13.94 22.64 -0.88
N SER A 127 13.74 23.93 -0.60
CA SER A 127 12.66 24.74 -1.21
C SER A 127 13.03 25.35 -2.56
N ALA A 128 14.32 25.46 -2.88
CA ALA A 128 14.75 25.93 -4.20
C ALA A 128 14.21 25.00 -5.30
N PRO A 129 13.77 25.51 -6.47
CA PRO A 129 13.22 24.69 -7.56
C PRO A 129 14.18 23.60 -8.07
N SER A 130 15.48 23.87 -7.95
CA SER A 130 16.54 22.91 -8.18
C SER A 130 17.70 23.22 -7.23
N VAL A 131 18.20 22.19 -6.57
CA VAL A 131 19.39 22.24 -5.73
C VAL A 131 20.49 21.46 -6.42
N THR A 132 21.65 22.11 -6.56
CA THR A 132 22.85 21.51 -7.14
C THR A 132 23.85 21.24 -6.03
N PHE A 133 24.40 20.03 -5.95
CA PHE A 133 25.51 19.76 -5.04
C PHE A 133 26.85 20.14 -5.69
N GLU A 134 27.62 21.01 -5.03
CA GLU A 134 28.90 21.50 -5.52
C GLU A 134 30.04 20.46 -5.34
N LYS A 135 30.95 20.42 -6.33
CA LYS A 135 32.15 19.57 -6.35
C LYS A 135 33.22 20.13 -5.41
N LYS A 136 33.88 19.29 -4.60
CA LYS A 136 35.04 19.70 -3.79
C LYS A 136 36.40 19.52 -4.48
N THR A 137 36.69 18.42 -5.20
CA THR A 137 37.91 18.32 -6.05
C THR A 137 37.80 17.29 -7.19
N GLU A 138 38.80 17.24 -8.08
CA GLU A 138 38.84 16.43 -9.32
C GLU A 138 39.25 14.96 -9.13
N SER A 139 39.60 14.52 -7.91
CA SER A 139 40.11 13.16 -7.63
C SER A 139 39.12 12.17 -6.98
N GLU A 140 37.84 12.53 -6.80
CA GLU A 140 36.93 11.78 -5.92
C GLU A 140 35.85 10.98 -6.68
N ILE A 141 36.23 9.90 -7.38
CA ILE A 141 35.31 8.88 -7.94
C ILE A 141 34.50 8.10 -6.87
N THR A 142 34.64 8.48 -5.59
CA THR A 142 34.06 7.82 -4.41
C THR A 142 33.18 8.74 -3.58
N GLN A 143 32.97 9.99 -4.01
CA GLN A 143 32.17 10.98 -3.29
C GLN A 143 30.67 10.70 -3.42
N GLY A 144 29.96 10.80 -2.29
CA GLY A 144 28.51 10.83 -2.24
C GLY A 144 27.95 12.25 -2.15
N TYR A 145 26.73 12.44 -2.63
CA TYR A 145 25.98 13.69 -2.60
C TYR A 145 24.59 13.48 -2.02
N GLY A 146 24.17 14.44 -1.20
CA GLY A 146 22.90 14.48 -0.48
C GLY A 146 22.98 15.53 0.62
N LEU A 147 22.01 15.54 1.54
CA LEU A 147 22.14 16.31 2.79
C LEU A 147 23.49 15.98 3.46
N PHE A 148 23.79 14.68 3.51
CA PHE A 148 25.09 14.12 3.86
C PHE A 148 25.80 13.57 2.62
N GLY A 149 27.11 13.78 2.52
CA GLY A 149 27.92 13.27 1.43
C GLY A 149 28.25 11.80 1.64
N ASN A 150 29.12 11.54 2.61
CA ASN A 150 29.51 10.18 3.00
C ASN A 150 29.31 9.95 4.49
N ALA A 151 28.88 8.74 4.86
CA ALA A 151 28.72 8.32 6.23
C ALA A 151 29.31 6.92 6.47
N ASN A 152 29.86 6.70 7.67
CA ASN A 152 30.44 5.42 8.08
C ASN A 152 30.09 5.14 9.54
N SER A 153 29.55 3.96 9.88
CA SER A 153 29.17 3.63 11.27
C SER A 153 28.14 4.62 11.86
N ALA A 154 27.41 5.34 11.00
CA ALA A 154 26.51 6.41 11.38
C ALA A 154 25.07 5.91 11.57
N VAL A 155 24.29 6.69 12.33
CA VAL A 155 22.88 6.43 12.57
C VAL A 155 22.05 7.62 12.07
N PHE A 156 21.07 7.35 11.22
CA PHE A 156 20.05 8.33 10.82
C PHE A 156 18.69 7.83 11.28
N LYS A 157 17.92 8.67 11.96
CA LYS A 157 16.59 8.28 12.42
C LYS A 157 15.57 9.40 12.37
N ASN A 158 14.31 9.08 12.09
CA ASN A 158 13.19 10.03 12.12
C ASN A 158 13.37 11.26 11.21
N VAL A 159 14.11 11.12 10.11
CA VAL A 159 14.44 12.25 9.22
C VAL A 159 13.41 12.35 8.11
N ASN A 160 12.65 13.45 8.07
CA ASN A 160 11.73 13.74 6.99
C ASN A 160 12.33 14.78 6.04
N LEU A 161 12.49 14.42 4.77
CA LEU A 161 12.97 15.31 3.72
C LEU A 161 11.86 15.64 2.73
N LYS A 162 11.71 16.92 2.42
CA LYS A 162 10.87 17.40 1.31
C LYS A 162 11.74 18.06 0.26
N VAL A 163 11.68 17.59 -0.98
CA VAL A 163 12.64 17.98 -2.04
C VAL A 163 11.95 18.42 -3.32
N ASN A 164 12.50 19.41 -4.02
CA ASN A 164 12.24 19.62 -5.45
C ASN A 164 13.26 18.79 -6.26
N ASN A 165 13.89 19.39 -7.27
CA ASN A 165 14.90 18.74 -8.07
C ASN A 165 16.25 18.74 -7.36
N LEU A 166 16.87 17.58 -7.25
CA LEU A 166 18.23 17.41 -6.72
C LEU A 166 19.15 16.95 -7.84
N THR A 167 20.24 17.68 -8.06
CA THR A 167 21.15 17.42 -9.17
C THR A 167 22.63 17.55 -8.77
N VAL A 168 23.51 16.92 -9.54
CA VAL A 168 24.97 17.08 -9.41
C VAL A 168 25.48 17.57 -10.76
N ASP A 169 26.17 18.71 -10.78
CA ASP A 169 26.71 19.33 -12.01
C ASP A 169 28.02 18.66 -12.46
N THR A 170 27.92 17.45 -13.02
CA THR A 170 29.08 16.75 -13.58
C THR A 170 28.70 15.77 -14.70
N ASN A 171 29.68 15.43 -15.55
CA ASN A 171 29.56 14.40 -16.59
C ASN A 171 30.18 13.04 -16.21
N TYR A 172 30.55 12.81 -14.93
CA TYR A 172 31.23 11.59 -14.51
C TYR A 172 30.24 10.44 -14.24
N SER A 173 30.61 9.23 -14.68
CA SER A 173 29.79 8.04 -14.58
C SER A 173 29.79 7.35 -13.20
N VAL A 174 30.64 7.77 -12.26
CA VAL A 174 30.87 7.08 -10.97
C VAL A 174 30.62 8.01 -9.79
N LEU A 175 29.39 8.49 -9.65
CA LEU A 175 28.96 9.35 -8.54
C LEU A 175 27.72 8.77 -7.87
N TYR A 176 27.57 9.03 -6.57
CA TYR A 176 26.43 8.54 -5.80
C TYR A 176 25.60 9.69 -5.30
N LEU A 177 24.32 9.74 -5.68
CA LEU A 177 23.41 10.84 -5.33
C LEU A 177 22.13 10.29 -4.69
N ALA A 178 21.75 10.88 -3.56
CA ALA A 178 20.41 10.75 -3.01
C ALA A 178 20.03 11.94 -2.14
N SER A 179 18.81 11.97 -1.60
CA SER A 179 18.36 13.10 -0.77
C SER A 179 19.02 13.11 0.61
N LEU A 180 19.09 11.98 1.30
CA LEU A 180 19.61 11.92 2.67
C LEU A 180 21.12 11.78 2.68
N VAL A 181 21.64 10.69 2.10
CA VAL A 181 23.07 10.40 2.11
C VAL A 181 23.52 9.76 0.81
N GLY A 182 24.59 10.31 0.23
CA GLY A 182 25.09 9.83 -1.05
C GLY A 182 25.78 8.47 -0.96
N LYS A 183 26.73 8.30 -0.04
CA LYS A 183 27.50 7.05 0.10
C LYS A 183 27.65 6.62 1.54
N THR A 184 27.48 5.32 1.79
CA THR A 184 27.52 4.78 3.16
C THR A 184 28.33 3.50 3.30
N TYR A 185 28.90 3.33 4.48
CA TYR A 185 29.58 2.13 4.97
C TYR A 185 29.04 1.79 6.35
N ASP A 186 28.48 0.62 6.57
CA ASP A 186 28.01 0.18 7.90
C ASP A 186 27.10 1.19 8.61
N VAL A 187 25.89 1.43 8.10
CA VAL A 187 24.97 2.45 8.64
C VAL A 187 23.67 1.85 9.14
N THR A 188 23.01 2.56 10.06
CA THR A 188 21.63 2.29 10.46
C THR A 188 20.76 3.48 10.06
N ILE A 189 19.77 3.26 9.21
CA ILE A 189 18.82 4.27 8.75
C ILE A 189 17.42 3.78 9.09
N THR A 190 16.72 4.49 9.95
CA THR A 190 15.44 4.05 10.53
C THR A 190 14.40 5.16 10.43
N ASN A 191 13.18 4.87 9.98
CA ASN A 191 12.11 5.86 9.96
C ASN A 191 12.51 7.17 9.23
N CYS A 192 13.09 7.05 8.04
CA CYS A 192 13.47 8.21 7.24
C CYS A 192 12.62 8.28 5.98
N THR A 193 12.09 9.46 5.67
CA THR A 193 11.20 9.69 4.53
C THR A 193 11.76 10.75 3.58
N VAL A 194 11.53 10.55 2.29
CA VAL A 194 11.80 11.54 1.24
C VAL A 194 10.54 11.71 0.41
N THR A 195 10.06 12.94 0.27
CA THR A 195 8.88 13.27 -0.53
C THR A 195 9.15 14.43 -1.47
N GLY A 196 8.61 14.36 -2.68
CA GLY A 196 8.59 15.48 -3.60
C GLY A 196 7.73 16.63 -3.08
N MET A 197 8.17 17.87 -3.26
CA MET A 197 7.30 19.05 -3.11
C MET A 197 6.21 19.10 -4.18
N THR A 198 6.50 18.50 -5.33
CA THR A 198 5.61 18.32 -6.46
C THR A 198 5.64 16.85 -6.90
N SER A 199 4.64 16.41 -7.66
CA SER A 199 4.58 15.03 -8.17
C SER A 199 5.70 14.69 -9.16
N ASP A 200 6.36 15.70 -9.73
CA ASP A 200 7.45 15.59 -10.70
C ASP A 200 8.85 15.86 -10.12
N ALA A 201 8.97 16.12 -8.81
CA ALA A 201 10.27 16.30 -8.15
C ALA A 201 11.23 15.15 -8.47
N THR A 202 12.41 15.49 -8.97
CA THR A 202 13.33 14.53 -9.58
C THR A 202 14.74 14.61 -9.00
N ILE A 203 15.28 13.46 -8.62
CA ILE A 203 16.70 13.31 -8.29
C ILE A 203 17.43 12.80 -9.54
N LYS A 204 18.38 13.60 -10.03
CA LYS A 204 19.06 13.33 -11.29
C LYS A 204 20.58 13.33 -11.15
N GLY A 205 21.21 12.23 -11.56
CA GLY A 205 22.67 12.07 -11.55
C GLY A 205 23.18 11.19 -12.68
N ASN A 206 24.46 10.83 -12.66
CA ASN A 206 25.11 10.03 -13.72
C ASN A 206 25.61 8.65 -13.26
N GLY A 207 25.69 8.38 -11.95
CA GLY A 207 26.12 7.09 -11.37
C GLY A 207 25.02 6.39 -10.56
N GLY A 208 25.32 5.92 -9.35
CA GLY A 208 24.32 5.31 -8.48
C GLY A 208 23.38 6.38 -7.90
N VAL A 209 22.12 6.42 -8.33
CA VAL A 209 21.17 7.45 -7.87
C VAL A 209 19.97 6.79 -7.21
N ALA A 210 19.53 7.37 -6.10
CA ALA A 210 18.33 6.92 -5.41
C ALA A 210 17.59 8.04 -4.69
N GLY A 211 16.38 7.74 -4.23
CA GLY A 211 15.59 8.66 -3.42
C GLY A 211 16.23 9.00 -2.08
N LEU A 212 16.58 7.98 -1.30
CA LEU A 212 17.03 8.13 0.09
C LEU A 212 18.55 7.98 0.25
N VAL A 213 19.12 6.87 -0.21
CA VAL A 213 20.54 6.54 -0.02
C VAL A 213 21.21 6.25 -1.37
N GLY A 214 22.26 6.96 -1.75
CA GLY A 214 22.85 6.75 -3.07
C GLY A 214 23.43 5.34 -3.22
N VAL A 215 24.31 4.92 -2.31
CA VAL A 215 24.94 3.58 -2.33
C VAL A 215 25.31 3.10 -0.91
N ILE A 216 25.27 1.77 -0.71
CA ILE A 216 25.71 1.11 0.53
C ILE A 216 26.72 0.02 0.18
N GLU A 217 27.95 0.16 0.68
CA GLU A 217 29.07 -0.74 0.41
C GLU A 217 29.64 -1.34 1.69
N SER A 218 28.80 -2.02 2.48
CA SER A 218 29.24 -2.54 3.78
C SER A 218 30.25 -3.69 3.64
N PRO A 219 31.27 -3.74 4.52
CA PRO A 219 32.22 -4.84 4.53
C PRO A 219 31.54 -6.12 5.03
N LYS A 220 32.03 -7.29 4.61
CA LYS A 220 31.51 -8.60 5.02
C LYS A 220 31.46 -8.81 6.56
N SER A 221 32.26 -8.06 7.32
CA SER A 221 32.32 -8.11 8.78
C SER A 221 31.18 -7.38 9.49
N SER A 222 30.36 -6.59 8.77
CA SER A 222 29.24 -5.84 9.33
C SER A 222 28.02 -5.88 8.40
N ARG A 223 26.88 -5.33 8.85
CA ARG A 223 25.67 -5.23 8.05
C ARG A 223 25.03 -3.87 8.27
N SER A 224 24.72 -3.18 7.18
CA SER A 224 23.88 -1.98 7.25
C SER A 224 22.41 -2.35 7.41
N VAL A 225 21.63 -1.42 7.95
CA VAL A 225 20.18 -1.54 8.10
C VAL A 225 19.50 -0.32 7.48
N ILE A 226 18.51 -0.57 6.62
CA ILE A 226 17.49 0.40 6.24
C ILE A 226 16.15 -0.18 6.70
N GLU A 227 15.49 0.50 7.62
CA GLU A 227 14.24 0.01 8.22
C GLU A 227 13.21 1.13 8.28
N ASP A 228 11.95 0.81 8.00
CA ASP A 228 10.82 1.75 8.05
C ASP A 228 11.02 3.02 7.20
N CYS A 229 11.68 2.88 6.04
CA CYS A 229 12.04 4.02 5.22
C CYS A 229 11.15 4.17 3.99
N TYR A 230 10.92 5.42 3.58
CA TYR A 230 10.05 5.74 2.45
C TYR A 230 10.66 6.75 1.49
N SER A 231 10.37 6.58 0.20
CA SER A 231 10.77 7.50 -0.87
C SER A 231 9.65 7.68 -1.88
N ASN A 232 9.25 8.93 -2.15
CA ASN A 232 8.29 9.31 -3.19
C ASN A 232 8.84 10.46 -4.06
N VAL A 233 9.77 10.12 -4.94
CA VAL A 233 10.45 11.04 -5.85
C VAL A 233 10.82 10.30 -7.13
N ASN A 234 10.87 11.03 -8.25
CA ASN A 234 11.39 10.46 -9.49
C ASN A 234 12.91 10.33 -9.39
N VAL A 235 13.48 9.28 -9.97
CA VAL A 235 14.92 9.04 -10.00
C VAL A 235 15.38 8.79 -11.42
N ILE A 236 16.29 9.64 -11.91
CA ILE A 236 16.83 9.55 -13.27
C ILE A 236 18.34 9.43 -13.19
N SER A 237 18.92 8.43 -13.85
CA SER A 237 20.37 8.28 -13.92
C SER A 237 20.88 7.69 -15.23
N ASN A 238 22.18 7.83 -15.49
CA ASN A 238 22.92 7.01 -16.44
C ASN A 238 23.62 5.79 -15.78
N GLY A 239 23.47 5.62 -14.47
CA GLY A 239 24.02 4.54 -13.65
C GLY A 239 22.94 3.63 -13.02
N VAL A 240 23.30 2.95 -11.93
CA VAL A 240 22.36 2.08 -11.20
C VAL A 240 21.30 2.93 -10.48
N VAL A 241 20.05 2.50 -10.46
CA VAL A 241 18.95 3.28 -9.84
C VAL A 241 18.03 2.45 -8.97
N GLY A 242 17.61 3.04 -7.87
CA GLY A 242 16.58 2.50 -6.97
C GLY A 242 15.81 3.61 -6.25
N GLY A 243 14.56 3.38 -5.86
CA GLY A 243 13.79 4.37 -5.12
C GLY A 243 14.32 4.62 -3.69
N ILE A 244 14.75 3.58 -2.98
CA ILE A 244 15.39 3.69 -1.65
C ILE A 244 16.91 3.77 -1.76
N THR A 245 17.53 2.79 -2.44
CA THR A 245 18.99 2.80 -2.66
C THR A 245 19.36 2.25 -4.02
N SER A 246 20.45 2.74 -4.64
CA SER A 246 20.90 2.18 -5.91
C SER A 246 21.56 0.81 -5.71
N VAL A 247 22.40 0.66 -4.68
CA VAL A 247 23.07 -0.60 -4.34
C VAL A 247 22.96 -0.88 -2.85
N ALA A 248 22.64 -2.11 -2.52
CA ALA A 248 22.63 -2.66 -1.17
C ALA A 248 23.56 -3.87 -1.10
N ASN A 249 24.73 -3.71 -0.45
CA ASN A 249 25.68 -4.80 -0.22
C ASN A 249 25.86 -5.05 1.27
N TYR A 250 25.65 -6.30 1.70
CA TYR A 250 25.58 -6.67 3.12
C TYR A 250 24.61 -5.76 3.89
N THR A 251 23.39 -5.62 3.39
CA THR A 251 22.37 -4.75 3.98
C THR A 251 21.10 -5.53 4.26
N ASP A 252 20.44 -5.20 5.37
CA ASP A 252 19.06 -5.58 5.64
C ASP A 252 18.15 -4.39 5.32
N VAL A 253 17.31 -4.53 4.30
CA VAL A 253 16.28 -3.54 3.91
C VAL A 253 14.93 -4.11 4.33
N ILE A 254 14.31 -3.50 5.34
CA ILE A 254 13.16 -4.02 6.06
C ILE A 254 12.05 -2.98 6.06
N ASN A 255 10.81 -3.41 5.83
CA ASN A 255 9.61 -2.57 5.91
C ASN A 255 9.75 -1.21 5.20
N SER A 256 10.42 -1.20 4.05
CA SER A 256 10.74 0.02 3.34
C SER A 256 10.05 0.03 1.99
N SER A 257 9.57 1.20 1.58
CA SER A 257 8.78 1.34 0.37
C SER A 257 9.24 2.51 -0.50
N ALA A 258 9.01 2.37 -1.80
CA ALA A 258 9.29 3.43 -2.76
C ALA A 258 8.11 3.65 -3.73
N ARG A 259 7.99 4.90 -4.16
CA ARG A 259 7.14 5.39 -5.24
C ARG A 259 7.95 6.41 -6.06
N GLY A 260 7.61 6.52 -7.34
CA GLY A 260 8.24 7.45 -8.26
C GLY A 260 8.62 6.80 -9.58
N SER A 261 8.74 7.61 -10.62
CA SER A 261 9.20 7.15 -11.92
C SER A 261 10.71 6.97 -11.90
N ILE A 262 11.17 5.83 -12.42
CA ILE A 262 12.58 5.45 -12.44
C ILE A 262 13.03 5.35 -13.90
N GLU A 263 14.10 6.07 -14.25
CA GLU A 263 14.68 6.01 -15.58
C GLU A 263 16.19 5.80 -15.52
N SER A 264 16.70 4.80 -16.23
CA SER A 264 18.14 4.67 -16.42
C SER A 264 18.58 4.03 -17.73
N ASN A 265 19.73 4.50 -18.23
CA ASN A 265 20.41 3.92 -19.39
C ASN A 265 21.39 2.78 -19.03
N ASN A 266 21.49 2.37 -17.76
CA ASN A 266 22.45 1.37 -17.26
C ASN A 266 21.84 -0.03 -17.07
N GLN A 267 22.64 -0.95 -16.50
CA GLN A 267 22.39 -2.38 -16.36
C GLN A 267 21.47 -2.78 -15.21
N TYR A 268 21.27 -1.99 -14.15
CA TYR A 268 20.48 -2.42 -12.99
C TYR A 268 19.52 -1.33 -12.54
N ILE A 269 18.23 -1.63 -12.64
CA ILE A 269 17.14 -0.66 -12.47
C ILE A 269 16.05 -1.33 -11.65
N GLY A 270 15.81 -0.85 -10.43
CA GLY A 270 14.75 -1.36 -9.57
C GLY A 270 13.85 -0.24 -9.08
N GLY A 271 12.57 -0.53 -8.84
CA GLY A 271 11.66 0.43 -8.20
C GLY A 271 12.09 0.77 -6.76
N LEU A 272 12.53 -0.22 -6.00
CA LEU A 272 13.04 -0.05 -4.63
C LEU A 272 14.57 -0.01 -4.59
N ILE A 273 15.23 -1.01 -5.19
CA ILE A 273 16.69 -1.15 -5.16
C ILE A 273 17.24 -1.52 -6.53
N GLY A 274 18.28 -0.85 -7.01
CA GLY A 274 18.91 -1.22 -8.27
C GLY A 274 19.57 -2.59 -8.22
N MET A 275 20.49 -2.81 -7.28
CA MET A 275 21.22 -4.07 -7.12
C MET A 275 21.39 -4.47 -5.66
N THR A 276 21.13 -5.74 -5.34
CA THR A 276 21.38 -6.31 -4.02
C THR A 276 22.44 -7.42 -4.05
N SER A 277 23.32 -7.46 -3.05
CA SER A 277 24.33 -8.51 -2.88
C SER A 277 24.50 -8.90 -1.41
N ASN A 278 24.48 -10.20 -1.09
CA ASN A 278 24.64 -10.72 0.28
C ASN A 278 23.66 -10.09 1.31
N SER A 279 22.48 -9.70 0.83
CA SER A 279 21.55 -8.81 1.54
C SER A 279 20.21 -9.49 1.80
N THR A 280 19.43 -8.91 2.71
CA THR A 280 18.04 -9.30 2.97
C THR A 280 17.14 -8.15 2.56
N VAL A 281 16.11 -8.42 1.76
CA VAL A 281 15.02 -7.48 1.49
C VAL A 281 13.74 -8.11 2.02
N LYS A 282 13.13 -7.49 3.02
CA LYS A 282 12.01 -8.07 3.75
C LYS A 282 10.87 -7.08 3.95
N ASP A 283 9.64 -7.54 3.83
CA ASP A 283 8.43 -6.76 4.13
C ASP A 283 8.37 -5.41 3.36
N SER A 284 9.03 -5.34 2.20
CA SER A 284 9.33 -4.10 1.48
C SER A 284 8.64 -4.04 0.12
N SER A 285 8.38 -2.83 -0.39
CA SER A 285 7.53 -2.69 -1.57
C SER A 285 7.88 -1.57 -2.55
N TYR A 286 7.39 -1.71 -3.77
CA TYR A 286 7.30 -0.62 -4.72
C TYR A 286 5.86 -0.46 -5.22
N ASN A 287 5.39 0.78 -5.32
CA ASN A 287 4.10 1.11 -5.91
C ASN A 287 4.30 1.94 -7.17
N GLY A 288 4.03 1.31 -8.32
CA GLY A 288 4.19 1.88 -9.65
C GLY A 288 2.95 2.61 -10.18
N PHE A 289 1.92 2.81 -9.35
CA PHE A 289 0.68 3.43 -9.80
C PHE A 289 0.94 4.82 -10.40
N ASN A 290 0.57 5.02 -11.68
CA ASN A 290 0.90 6.19 -12.50
C ASN A 290 2.38 6.58 -12.56
N ARG A 291 3.25 5.61 -12.35
CA ARG A 291 4.70 5.72 -12.49
C ARG A 291 5.17 4.71 -13.53
N TYR A 292 6.41 4.85 -13.93
CA TYR A 292 7.04 3.95 -14.88
C TYR A 292 8.47 3.62 -14.44
N ILE A 293 8.94 2.44 -14.83
CA ILE A 293 10.33 2.04 -14.68
C ILE A 293 10.86 1.71 -16.08
N VAL A 294 11.79 2.52 -16.57
CA VAL A 294 12.25 2.47 -17.96
C VAL A 294 13.77 2.41 -18.03
N GLY A 295 14.29 1.57 -18.92
CA GLY A 295 15.72 1.56 -19.21
C GLY A 295 16.19 0.48 -20.17
N ASN A 296 17.51 0.24 -20.25
CA ASN A 296 18.13 -0.64 -21.25
C ASN A 296 18.79 -1.91 -20.67
N GLY A 297 18.75 -2.08 -19.34
CA GLY A 297 19.48 -3.12 -18.61
C GLY A 297 18.58 -4.23 -18.05
N ASN A 298 18.94 -4.78 -16.89
CA ASN A 298 18.09 -5.63 -16.08
C ASN A 298 17.17 -4.75 -15.24
N ILE A 299 15.87 -4.91 -15.43
CA ILE A 299 14.84 -4.03 -14.86
C ILE A 299 13.87 -4.86 -14.04
N GLY A 300 13.71 -4.51 -12.77
CA GLY A 300 12.71 -5.11 -11.89
C GLY A 300 11.75 -4.07 -11.34
N GLY A 301 10.49 -4.46 -11.14
CA GLY A 301 9.54 -3.59 -10.43
C GLY A 301 9.97 -3.29 -8.98
N LEU A 302 10.64 -4.23 -8.31
CA LEU A 302 11.23 -4.03 -6.98
C LEU A 302 12.77 -3.93 -7.06
N LEU A 303 13.43 -4.94 -7.62
CA LEU A 303 14.88 -5.08 -7.64
C LEU A 303 15.43 -5.24 -9.06
N GLY A 304 16.41 -4.45 -9.48
CA GLY A 304 17.04 -4.65 -10.79
C GLY A 304 17.83 -5.96 -10.87
N SER A 305 18.61 -6.26 -9.82
CA SER A 305 19.32 -7.53 -9.66
C SER A 305 19.37 -7.99 -8.20
N ALA A 306 19.30 -9.32 -7.99
CA ALA A 306 19.46 -9.94 -6.68
C ALA A 306 20.46 -11.11 -6.71
N ASP A 307 21.61 -10.92 -6.03
CA ASP A 307 22.69 -11.92 -5.95
C ASP A 307 22.99 -12.34 -4.51
N ASN A 308 23.04 -13.64 -4.26
CA ASN A 308 23.26 -14.25 -2.94
C ASN A 308 22.40 -13.58 -1.84
N SER A 309 21.16 -13.26 -2.17
CA SER A 309 20.28 -12.43 -1.35
C SER A 309 18.96 -13.14 -1.07
N THR A 310 18.36 -12.81 0.07
CA THR A 310 17.02 -13.28 0.46
C THR A 310 16.03 -12.15 0.23
N VAL A 311 14.93 -12.45 -0.47
CA VAL A 311 13.84 -11.51 -0.71
C VAL A 311 12.57 -12.19 -0.22
N SER A 312 11.93 -11.63 0.80
CA SER A 312 10.77 -12.27 1.42
C SER A 312 9.69 -11.29 1.84
N ASN A 313 8.42 -11.66 1.68
CA ASN A 313 7.29 -10.78 2.03
C ASN A 313 7.29 -9.43 1.28
N CYS A 314 7.86 -9.41 0.08
CA CYS A 314 8.02 -8.19 -0.71
C CYS A 314 7.09 -8.17 -1.93
N TYR A 315 6.68 -6.98 -2.36
CA TYR A 315 5.77 -6.85 -3.50
C TYR A 315 6.03 -5.61 -4.36
N ALA A 316 5.73 -5.73 -5.65
CA ALA A 316 5.72 -4.60 -6.57
C ALA A 316 4.37 -4.52 -7.27
N ILE A 317 3.57 -3.51 -6.94
CA ILE A 317 2.21 -3.37 -7.45
C ILE A 317 2.11 -2.26 -8.48
N ASN A 318 1.17 -2.42 -9.42
CA ASN A 318 0.89 -1.45 -10.47
C ASN A 318 2.15 -1.08 -11.26
N VAL A 319 3.06 -2.04 -11.45
CA VAL A 319 4.33 -1.75 -12.12
C VAL A 319 4.07 -1.45 -13.59
N ASN A 320 4.83 -0.53 -14.15
CA ASN A 320 4.89 -0.32 -15.60
C ASN A 320 6.36 -0.36 -16.00
N VAL A 321 6.87 -1.59 -16.14
CA VAL A 321 8.27 -1.87 -16.47
C VAL A 321 8.43 -1.93 -17.98
N THR A 322 9.33 -1.15 -18.55
CA THR A 322 9.65 -1.19 -19.98
C THR A 322 11.16 -1.22 -20.21
N ASN A 323 11.63 -2.33 -20.76
CA ASN A 323 12.99 -2.48 -21.24
C ASN A 323 13.12 -2.08 -22.72
N LYS A 324 13.90 -1.02 -22.97
CA LYS A 324 14.18 -0.43 -24.28
C LYS A 324 15.49 -0.94 -24.91
N GLY A 325 16.22 -1.85 -24.24
CA GLY A 325 17.50 -2.37 -24.72
C GLY A 325 17.38 -3.19 -26.01
N ASN A 326 18.26 -2.99 -26.98
CA ASN A 326 18.23 -3.74 -28.26
C ASN A 326 18.61 -5.21 -28.08
N ARG A 327 18.32 -6.09 -29.05
CA ARG A 327 18.63 -7.54 -29.02
C ARG A 327 20.11 -7.90 -28.74
N SER A 328 21.05 -6.97 -28.88
CA SER A 328 22.47 -7.14 -28.54
C SER A 328 22.83 -6.78 -27.09
N GLN A 329 21.94 -6.09 -26.37
CA GLN A 329 22.01 -5.80 -24.95
C GLN A 329 21.07 -6.79 -24.25
N ILE A 330 21.64 -7.74 -23.51
CA ILE A 330 20.87 -8.73 -22.75
C ILE A 330 20.19 -7.97 -21.59
N GLY A 331 18.98 -7.49 -21.83
CA GLY A 331 18.15 -6.82 -20.83
C GLY A 331 17.04 -7.75 -20.37
N ASP A 332 17.13 -8.16 -19.10
CA ASP A 332 16.07 -8.94 -18.44
C ASP A 332 15.01 -7.98 -17.88
N ALA A 333 13.73 -8.34 -17.95
CA ALA A 333 12.63 -7.56 -17.38
C ALA A 333 11.77 -8.43 -16.47
N GLY A 334 11.65 -8.04 -15.21
CA GLY A 334 10.85 -8.71 -14.20
C GLY A 334 9.85 -7.76 -13.56
N GLY A 335 8.63 -8.22 -13.28
CA GLY A 335 7.69 -7.42 -12.49
C GLY A 335 8.12 -7.27 -11.03
N LEU A 336 8.94 -8.18 -10.49
CA LEU A 336 9.56 -8.04 -9.18
C LEU A 336 11.08 -7.87 -9.27
N ILE A 337 11.78 -8.83 -9.89
CA ILE A 337 13.25 -8.85 -9.99
C ILE A 337 13.67 -8.95 -11.46
N GLY A 338 14.51 -8.03 -11.95
CA GLY A 338 15.00 -8.10 -13.33
C GLY A 338 15.77 -9.40 -13.60
N THR A 339 16.90 -9.58 -12.91
CA THR A 339 17.75 -10.77 -13.01
C THR A 339 18.16 -11.28 -11.62
N SER A 340 18.34 -12.58 -11.46
CA SER A 340 18.80 -13.14 -10.18
C SER A 340 19.93 -14.16 -10.36
N GLY A 341 20.97 -14.05 -9.54
CA GLY A 341 22.00 -15.06 -9.35
C GLY A 341 21.50 -16.20 -8.48
N THR A 342 22.13 -16.39 -7.32
CA THR A 342 21.60 -17.24 -6.24
C THR A 342 20.60 -16.43 -5.43
N VAL A 343 19.31 -16.78 -5.48
CA VAL A 343 18.26 -16.07 -4.74
C VAL A 343 17.40 -17.01 -3.93
N THR A 344 16.99 -16.55 -2.74
CA THR A 344 15.86 -17.15 -2.00
C THR A 344 14.72 -16.16 -2.06
N LEU A 345 13.69 -16.47 -2.84
CA LEU A 345 12.49 -15.66 -2.99
C LEU A 345 11.31 -16.37 -2.31
N ASN A 346 10.67 -15.74 -1.35
CA ASN A 346 9.55 -16.33 -0.61
C ASN A 346 8.42 -15.34 -0.34
N SER A 347 7.16 -15.74 -0.50
CA SER A 347 6.02 -14.90 -0.12
C SER A 347 6.03 -13.55 -0.84
N CYS A 348 6.26 -13.54 -2.15
CA CYS A 348 6.40 -12.32 -2.95
C CYS A 348 5.45 -12.26 -4.14
N PHE A 349 5.05 -11.05 -4.53
CA PHE A 349 4.17 -10.90 -5.69
C PHE A 349 4.37 -9.62 -6.51
N SER A 350 3.88 -9.66 -7.74
CA SER A 350 3.85 -8.50 -8.64
C SER A 350 2.53 -8.36 -9.40
N THR A 351 2.14 -7.11 -9.66
CA THR A 351 0.97 -6.73 -10.47
C THR A 351 1.33 -5.57 -11.40
N GLY A 352 0.66 -5.48 -12.56
CA GLY A 352 0.89 -4.40 -13.53
C GLY A 352 1.30 -4.93 -14.91
N ILE A 353 2.20 -4.21 -15.59
CA ILE A 353 2.64 -4.47 -16.97
C ILE A 353 4.18 -4.57 -16.99
N VAL A 354 4.69 -5.61 -17.66
CA VAL A 354 6.12 -5.84 -17.86
C VAL A 354 6.41 -6.04 -19.34
N LYS A 355 7.19 -5.13 -19.93
CA LYS A 355 7.60 -5.17 -21.34
C LYS A 355 9.10 -5.31 -21.49
N GLY A 356 9.55 -6.19 -22.38
CA GLY A 356 10.98 -6.27 -22.70
C GLY A 356 11.33 -7.11 -23.93
N ASN A 357 12.60 -7.05 -24.33
CA ASN A 357 13.02 -7.58 -25.63
C ASN A 357 13.64 -8.98 -25.58
N PHE A 358 14.10 -9.45 -24.41
CA PHE A 358 14.83 -10.72 -24.29
C PHE A 358 14.21 -11.70 -23.30
N ASN A 359 14.53 -11.59 -22.00
CA ASN A 359 13.91 -12.41 -20.96
C ASN A 359 12.88 -11.57 -20.22
N VAL A 360 11.61 -11.93 -20.31
CA VAL A 360 10.54 -11.14 -19.69
C VAL A 360 9.67 -12.06 -18.83
N GLY A 361 9.56 -11.74 -17.54
CA GLY A 361 8.78 -12.52 -16.59
C GLY A 361 7.98 -11.66 -15.63
N GLY A 362 6.84 -12.19 -15.17
CA GLY A 362 6.01 -11.49 -14.21
C GLY A 362 6.66 -11.31 -12.83
N ILE A 363 7.31 -12.35 -12.29
CA ILE A 363 8.16 -12.24 -11.10
C ILE A 363 9.59 -11.89 -11.51
N THR A 364 10.21 -12.73 -12.34
CA THR A 364 11.63 -12.60 -12.68
C THR A 364 11.87 -12.67 -14.19
N GLY A 365 12.66 -11.75 -14.72
CA GLY A 365 13.14 -11.84 -16.10
C GLY A 365 14.00 -13.08 -16.30
N ALA A 366 15.13 -13.18 -15.60
CA ALA A 366 15.99 -14.37 -15.61
C ALA A 366 16.34 -14.87 -14.21
N ALA A 367 16.14 -16.17 -13.96
CA ALA A 367 16.48 -16.84 -12.70
C ALA A 367 17.63 -17.83 -12.91
N ARG A 368 18.78 -17.64 -12.24
CA ARG A 368 19.93 -18.57 -12.39
C ARG A 368 19.87 -19.76 -11.44
N THR A 369 19.79 -19.56 -10.13
CA THR A 369 19.77 -20.67 -9.15
C THR A 369 19.13 -20.24 -7.83
N GLY A 370 18.71 -21.21 -7.02
CA GLY A 370 18.16 -20.97 -5.68
C GLY A 370 16.74 -21.53 -5.54
N SER A 371 15.94 -20.87 -4.71
CA SER A 371 14.57 -21.30 -4.41
C SER A 371 13.59 -20.14 -4.55
N ILE A 372 12.46 -20.41 -5.21
CA ILE A 372 11.33 -19.49 -5.34
C ILE A 372 10.11 -20.22 -4.79
N SER A 373 9.48 -19.69 -3.77
CA SER A 373 8.38 -20.36 -3.06
C SER A 373 7.28 -19.38 -2.68
N ASP A 374 6.04 -19.83 -2.70
CA ASP A 374 4.90 -19.03 -2.26
C ASP A 374 4.85 -17.66 -2.96
N CYS A 375 4.89 -17.63 -4.28
CA CYS A 375 4.97 -16.38 -5.04
C CYS A 375 3.91 -16.32 -6.14
N TYR A 376 3.46 -15.11 -6.51
CA TYR A 376 2.58 -14.98 -7.66
C TYR A 376 2.78 -13.73 -8.51
N SER A 377 2.44 -13.84 -9.79
CA SER A 377 2.36 -12.67 -10.68
C SER A 377 1.03 -12.66 -11.40
N ILE A 378 0.36 -11.51 -11.34
CA ILE A 378 -0.79 -11.19 -12.20
C ILE A 378 -0.45 -10.09 -13.20
N CYS A 379 0.85 -9.90 -13.48
CA CYS A 379 1.30 -8.94 -14.47
C CYS A 379 0.95 -9.37 -15.89
N ASP A 380 0.54 -8.41 -16.71
CA ASP A 380 0.55 -8.54 -18.16
C ASP A 380 1.99 -8.47 -18.68
N VAL A 381 2.44 -9.55 -19.29
CA VAL A 381 3.83 -9.72 -19.75
C VAL A 381 3.88 -9.68 -21.27
N GLU A 382 4.68 -8.76 -21.82
CA GLU A 382 4.90 -8.57 -23.25
C GLU A 382 6.38 -8.69 -23.60
N GLY A 383 6.75 -9.61 -24.48
CA GLY A 383 8.15 -9.70 -24.91
C GLY A 383 8.45 -10.31 -26.28
N ASP A 384 9.57 -9.91 -26.88
CA ASP A 384 9.94 -10.35 -28.24
C ASP A 384 10.48 -11.79 -28.31
N SER A 385 11.10 -12.26 -27.22
CA SER A 385 11.78 -13.56 -27.15
C SER A 385 11.26 -14.41 -26.00
N LYS A 386 12.08 -14.72 -24.98
CA LYS A 386 11.82 -15.69 -23.89
C LYS A 386 10.90 -15.07 -22.84
N THR A 387 9.61 -15.34 -22.98
CA THR A 387 8.56 -14.63 -22.23
C THR A 387 7.70 -15.61 -21.45
N GLY A 388 7.62 -15.46 -20.13
CA GLY A 388 6.76 -16.29 -19.28
C GLY A 388 5.91 -15.46 -18.34
N GLY A 389 4.72 -15.94 -17.98
CA GLY A 389 3.86 -15.24 -17.03
C GLY A 389 4.47 -15.09 -15.63
N PHE A 390 5.42 -15.95 -15.27
CA PHE A 390 6.11 -15.95 -13.98
C PHE A 390 7.62 -15.72 -14.13
N ILE A 391 8.32 -16.55 -14.92
CA ILE A 391 9.75 -16.40 -15.21
C ILE A 391 9.98 -16.33 -16.72
N GLY A 392 10.80 -15.37 -17.18
CA GLY A 392 11.19 -15.28 -18.59
C GLY A 392 12.10 -16.43 -19.02
N SER A 393 13.27 -16.56 -18.37
CA SER A 393 14.15 -17.72 -18.59
C SER A 393 14.87 -18.22 -17.34
N HIS A 394 15.18 -19.52 -17.34
CA HIS A 394 16.14 -20.12 -16.44
C HIS A 394 17.42 -20.50 -17.21
N ALA A 395 18.57 -19.96 -16.79
CA ALA A 395 19.82 -20.06 -17.53
C ALA A 395 20.49 -21.44 -17.41
N ALA A 396 21.01 -21.93 -18.54
CA ALA A 396 21.94 -23.05 -18.84
C ALA A 396 22.08 -24.29 -17.92
N ASP A 397 22.42 -25.40 -18.58
CA ASP A 397 22.57 -26.81 -18.19
C ASP A 397 23.22 -27.24 -16.84
N ARG A 398 23.63 -26.33 -15.95
CA ARG A 398 24.40 -26.65 -14.73
C ARG A 398 23.86 -26.08 -13.40
N TRP A 399 22.77 -25.33 -13.41
CA TRP A 399 22.22 -24.71 -12.20
C TRP A 399 20.85 -25.29 -11.84
N ASP A 400 20.67 -25.62 -10.55
CA ASP A 400 19.40 -26.11 -10.03
C ASP A 400 18.57 -24.90 -9.54
N LEU A 401 17.31 -24.86 -9.95
CA LEU A 401 16.30 -23.92 -9.48
C LEU A 401 15.08 -24.71 -9.00
N GLU A 402 14.67 -24.46 -7.77
CA GLU A 402 13.45 -25.02 -7.19
C GLU A 402 12.36 -23.94 -7.17
N ILE A 403 11.19 -24.28 -7.70
CA ILE A 403 10.01 -23.42 -7.69
C ILE A 403 8.86 -24.22 -7.07
N GLN A 404 8.23 -23.64 -6.05
CA GLN A 404 7.16 -24.30 -5.31
C GLN A 404 5.99 -23.36 -5.00
N ASN A 405 4.77 -23.90 -4.96
CA ASN A 405 3.56 -23.21 -4.49
C ASN A 405 3.39 -21.81 -5.09
N SER A 406 3.51 -21.69 -6.40
CA SER A 406 3.56 -20.37 -7.06
C SER A 406 2.68 -20.33 -8.29
N TYR A 407 2.15 -19.16 -8.65
CA TYR A 407 1.28 -19.06 -9.82
C TYR A 407 1.46 -17.80 -10.68
N SER A 408 1.03 -17.89 -11.94
CA SER A 408 0.82 -16.72 -12.80
C SER A 408 -0.61 -16.66 -13.35
N ALA A 409 -1.18 -15.46 -13.44
CA ALA A 409 -2.53 -15.27 -13.99
C ALA A 409 -2.70 -14.04 -14.88
N GLY A 410 -1.63 -13.33 -15.23
CA GLY A 410 -1.69 -12.22 -16.19
C GLY A 410 -1.55 -12.67 -17.65
N ARG A 411 -1.85 -11.77 -18.58
CA ARG A 411 -1.76 -12.04 -20.03
C ARG A 411 -0.31 -12.21 -20.47
N VAL A 412 -0.03 -13.12 -21.42
CA VAL A 412 1.32 -13.34 -21.95
C VAL A 412 1.36 -13.19 -23.47
N THR A 413 2.00 -12.12 -23.95
CA THR A 413 2.17 -11.81 -25.38
C THR A 413 3.63 -11.97 -25.77
N ALA A 414 3.93 -12.82 -26.76
CA ALA A 414 5.31 -13.14 -27.08
C ALA A 414 5.61 -13.48 -28.55
N GLY A 415 6.82 -13.13 -29.01
CA GLY A 415 7.25 -13.31 -30.40
C GLY A 415 7.74 -14.72 -30.78
N THR A 416 8.69 -15.31 -30.05
CA THR A 416 9.40 -16.54 -30.52
C THR A 416 9.72 -17.63 -29.48
N ALA A 417 9.55 -17.41 -28.17
CA ALA A 417 9.65 -18.46 -27.14
C ALA A 417 8.83 -18.11 -25.89
N PHE A 418 7.77 -18.86 -25.57
CA PHE A 418 6.90 -18.50 -24.47
C PHE A 418 6.23 -19.68 -23.77
N GLY A 419 5.85 -19.46 -22.51
CA GLY A 419 5.07 -20.37 -21.70
C GLY A 419 4.16 -19.60 -20.74
N GLY A 420 3.10 -20.25 -20.26
CA GLY A 420 2.15 -19.59 -19.35
C GLY A 420 2.76 -19.27 -17.99
N PHE A 421 3.73 -20.07 -17.55
CA PHE A 421 4.47 -19.87 -16.29
C PHE A 421 5.96 -19.55 -16.55
N ILE A 422 6.74 -20.46 -17.16
CA ILE A 422 8.13 -20.20 -17.57
C ILE A 422 8.25 -20.09 -19.10
N GLY A 423 8.87 -19.01 -19.59
CA GLY A 423 9.10 -18.81 -21.02
C GLY A 423 10.08 -19.81 -21.62
N GLN A 424 11.21 -20.04 -20.93
CA GLN A 424 12.17 -21.08 -21.30
C GLN A 424 12.97 -21.62 -20.12
N SER A 425 13.11 -22.95 -20.04
CA SER A 425 14.00 -23.63 -19.09
C SER A 425 15.11 -24.40 -19.80
N TYR A 426 16.35 -24.30 -19.28
CA TYR A 426 17.55 -24.92 -19.85
C TYR A 426 18.30 -25.88 -18.90
N ALA A 427 17.74 -26.24 -17.75
CA ALA A 427 18.40 -27.10 -16.76
C ALA A 427 17.40 -27.94 -15.96
N LYS A 428 17.87 -28.57 -14.88
CA LYS A 428 17.06 -29.32 -13.91
C LYS A 428 16.25 -28.35 -13.04
N THR A 429 15.22 -27.73 -13.61
CA THR A 429 14.24 -26.96 -12.83
C THR A 429 13.29 -27.94 -12.14
N THR A 430 13.19 -27.86 -10.82
CA THR A 430 12.19 -28.62 -10.05
C THR A 430 11.00 -27.71 -9.84
N ILE A 431 9.87 -28.01 -10.50
CA ILE A 431 8.62 -27.26 -10.40
C ILE A 431 7.63 -28.13 -9.64
N THR A 432 7.18 -27.66 -8.48
CA THR A 432 6.27 -28.40 -7.60
C THR A 432 5.04 -27.55 -7.28
N ASP A 433 3.84 -28.05 -7.57
CA ASP A 433 2.58 -27.38 -7.24
C ASP A 433 2.54 -25.90 -7.69
N CYS A 434 3.03 -25.66 -8.92
CA CYS A 434 3.02 -24.34 -9.54
C CYS A 434 2.03 -24.31 -10.69
N TYR A 435 1.25 -23.23 -10.77
CA TYR A 435 0.07 -23.16 -11.62
C TYR A 435 0.11 -21.95 -12.55
N TYR A 436 -0.60 -22.02 -13.66
CA TYR A 436 -0.88 -20.82 -14.44
C TYR A 436 -2.26 -20.85 -15.09
N ASP A 437 -2.85 -19.67 -15.25
CA ASP A 437 -4.15 -19.50 -15.87
C ASP A 437 -4.05 -19.49 -17.40
N THR A 438 -4.61 -20.51 -18.03
CA THR A 438 -4.63 -20.71 -19.49
C THR A 438 -5.57 -19.75 -20.22
N ASN A 439 -6.63 -19.27 -19.58
CA ASN A 439 -7.58 -18.35 -20.19
C ASN A 439 -6.99 -16.94 -20.28
N THR A 440 -6.33 -16.48 -19.23
CA THR A 440 -5.72 -15.14 -19.23
C THR A 440 -4.39 -15.11 -19.99
N SER A 441 -3.52 -16.11 -19.77
CA SER A 441 -2.23 -16.18 -20.49
C SER A 441 -2.40 -16.49 -21.97
N GLY A 442 -3.49 -17.16 -22.35
CA GLY A 442 -3.71 -17.70 -23.70
C GLY A 442 -2.77 -18.86 -24.06
N LYS A 443 -2.11 -19.48 -23.07
CA LYS A 443 -1.11 -20.55 -23.25
C LYS A 443 -1.57 -21.87 -22.65
N ALA A 444 -1.03 -22.98 -23.16
CA ALA A 444 -1.29 -24.33 -22.66
C ALA A 444 -0.06 -25.24 -22.89
N ASP A 445 1.12 -24.79 -22.45
CA ASP A 445 2.36 -25.56 -22.51
C ASP A 445 2.49 -26.57 -21.35
N THR A 446 3.10 -27.73 -21.63
CA THR A 446 3.29 -28.81 -20.65
C THR A 446 4.73 -28.83 -20.13
N GLY A 447 4.91 -28.94 -18.80
CA GLY A 447 6.23 -29.17 -18.18
C GLY A 447 6.93 -27.94 -17.60
N ASN A 448 6.35 -26.75 -17.76
CA ASN A 448 6.84 -25.50 -17.19
C ASN A 448 5.93 -24.99 -16.05
N GLY A 449 5.11 -25.84 -15.44
CA GLY A 449 3.98 -25.47 -14.57
C GLY A 449 2.73 -26.25 -14.98
N GLU A 450 1.75 -26.35 -14.08
CA GLU A 450 0.49 -27.06 -14.34
C GLU A 450 -0.59 -26.07 -14.85
N PRO A 451 -1.12 -26.27 -16.07
CA PRO A 451 -2.16 -25.39 -16.64
C PRO A 451 -3.52 -25.60 -15.98
N HIS A 452 -4.19 -24.51 -15.61
CA HIS A 452 -5.58 -24.50 -15.16
C HIS A 452 -6.40 -23.42 -15.88
N LYS A 453 -7.72 -23.59 -15.95
CA LYS A 453 -8.62 -22.52 -16.43
C LYS A 453 -8.87 -21.51 -15.31
N THR A 454 -9.35 -20.32 -15.64
CA THR A 454 -9.70 -19.29 -14.64
C THR A 454 -10.65 -19.80 -13.57
N ALA A 455 -11.67 -20.57 -13.96
CA ALA A 455 -12.62 -21.14 -13.01
C ALA A 455 -11.93 -22.08 -11.99
N ASP A 456 -10.98 -22.90 -12.45
CA ASP A 456 -10.24 -23.82 -11.59
C ASP A 456 -9.25 -23.06 -10.69
N MET A 457 -8.57 -22.04 -11.23
CA MET A 457 -7.67 -21.17 -10.48
C MET A 457 -8.38 -20.33 -9.41
N LYS A 458 -9.71 -20.18 -9.53
CA LYS A 458 -10.60 -19.53 -8.56
C LYS A 458 -11.37 -20.52 -7.69
N THR A 459 -10.89 -21.77 -7.62
CA THR A 459 -11.47 -22.84 -6.81
C THR A 459 -10.45 -23.41 -5.82
N LEU A 460 -10.80 -23.44 -4.53
CA LEU A 460 -9.90 -23.86 -3.44
C LEU A 460 -9.34 -25.28 -3.63
N ALA A 461 -10.13 -26.17 -4.24
CA ALA A 461 -9.74 -27.57 -4.46
C ALA A 461 -8.48 -27.71 -5.34
N THR A 462 -8.16 -26.72 -6.16
CA THR A 462 -6.95 -26.68 -6.98
C THR A 462 -5.68 -26.53 -6.14
N PHE A 463 -5.77 -25.87 -4.98
CA PHE A 463 -4.62 -25.49 -4.14
C PHE A 463 -4.48 -26.35 -2.88
N GLN A 464 -5.05 -27.57 -2.86
CA GLN A 464 -5.10 -28.42 -1.65
C GLN A 464 -3.74 -28.77 -1.04
N LYS A 465 -2.66 -28.70 -1.84
CA LYS A 465 -1.29 -28.98 -1.38
C LYS A 465 -0.60 -27.75 -0.78
N TRP A 466 -1.18 -26.57 -0.97
CA TRP A 466 -0.60 -25.32 -0.49
C TRP A 466 -0.90 -25.12 0.99
N ASN A 467 -0.06 -24.35 1.67
CA ASN A 467 -0.36 -23.85 3.00
C ASN A 467 -1.41 -22.72 2.89
N ILE A 468 -2.66 -23.09 2.58
CA ILE A 468 -3.76 -22.18 2.26
C ILE A 468 -4.87 -22.23 3.30
N SER A 469 -5.39 -21.06 3.63
CA SER A 469 -6.49 -20.87 4.57
C SER A 469 -7.63 -20.08 3.92
N GLU A 470 -8.86 -20.44 4.24
CA GLU A 470 -10.03 -19.58 4.02
C GLU A 470 -10.14 -18.50 5.12
N THR A 471 -9.15 -18.38 6.02
CA THR A 471 -9.04 -17.32 7.03
C THR A 471 -7.67 -16.63 6.95
N PRO A 472 -7.60 -15.29 6.92
CA PRO A 472 -6.42 -14.52 6.52
C PRO A 472 -5.34 -14.36 7.61
N TYR A 473 -5.22 -15.31 8.55
CA TYR A 473 -4.32 -15.18 9.69
C TYR A 473 -3.50 -16.42 10.04
N GLU A 474 -3.84 -17.57 9.48
CA GLU A 474 -3.31 -18.84 9.98
C GLU A 474 -2.18 -19.41 9.12
N LYS A 475 -2.11 -19.02 7.84
CA LYS A 475 -1.25 -19.68 6.85
C LYS A 475 -0.60 -18.68 5.89
N THR A 476 0.20 -19.20 4.95
CA THR A 476 0.93 -18.38 3.97
C THR A 476 -0.01 -17.80 2.90
N TRP A 477 -1.04 -18.56 2.52
CA TRP A 477 -2.01 -18.18 1.49
C TRP A 477 -3.41 -17.99 2.07
N TYR A 478 -4.12 -16.99 1.56
CA TYR A 478 -5.54 -16.76 1.76
C TYR A 478 -6.30 -17.09 0.49
N PHE A 479 -7.49 -17.63 0.67
CA PHE A 479 -8.39 -17.94 -0.42
C PHE A 479 -9.79 -17.39 -0.15
N GLU A 480 -10.29 -16.59 -1.09
CA GLU A 480 -11.67 -16.17 -1.17
C GLU A 480 -12.34 -16.87 -2.37
N ALA A 481 -13.52 -17.44 -2.17
CA ALA A 481 -14.24 -18.12 -3.23
C ALA A 481 -14.56 -17.18 -4.40
N GLY A 482 -14.16 -17.56 -5.63
CA GLY A 482 -14.31 -16.71 -6.82
C GLY A 482 -13.12 -15.78 -7.10
N SER A 483 -12.13 -15.74 -6.21
CA SER A 483 -10.89 -14.97 -6.34
C SER A 483 -9.69 -15.90 -6.54
N TYR A 484 -8.57 -15.37 -7.06
CA TYR A 484 -7.30 -16.10 -7.03
C TYR A 484 -6.74 -16.13 -5.60
N PRO A 485 -5.93 -17.15 -5.22
CA PRO A 485 -5.28 -17.14 -3.92
C PRO A 485 -4.39 -15.91 -3.74
N GLU A 486 -4.49 -15.26 -2.58
CA GLU A 486 -3.64 -14.13 -2.26
C GLU A 486 -2.64 -14.50 -1.17
N LEU A 487 -1.45 -13.92 -1.23
CA LEU A 487 -0.48 -14.11 -0.15
C LEU A 487 -0.94 -13.37 1.10
N LEU A 488 -0.95 -14.08 2.21
CA LEU A 488 -0.94 -13.50 3.55
C LEU A 488 0.47 -13.06 3.89
N VAL A 489 1.01 -12.19 3.06
CA VAL A 489 2.16 -11.41 3.46
C VAL A 489 1.72 -10.72 4.76
N LYS A 490 2.47 -10.88 5.86
CA LYS A 490 2.34 -10.11 7.12
C LYS A 490 2.69 -8.63 6.85
N THR A 491 2.07 -8.09 5.83
CA THR A 491 2.24 -6.80 5.22
C THR A 491 2.08 -5.74 6.28
N ASN A 492 2.59 -4.57 5.94
CA ASN A 492 2.43 -3.29 6.60
C ASN A 492 0.94 -2.83 6.71
N ARG A 493 0.04 -3.75 7.06
CA ARG A 493 -1.38 -3.58 7.34
C ARG A 493 -1.53 -3.00 8.74
N ILE A 494 -2.21 -1.88 8.83
CA ILE A 494 -2.61 -1.24 10.07
C ILE A 494 -4.09 -1.52 10.28
N TYR A 495 -4.41 -2.17 11.40
CA TYR A 495 -5.78 -2.57 11.71
C TYR A 495 -6.55 -1.43 12.36
N ILE A 496 -7.69 -1.09 11.76
CA ILE A 496 -8.64 -0.12 12.29
C ILE A 496 -9.63 -0.86 13.18
N GLN A 497 -9.57 -0.65 14.50
CA GLN A 497 -10.42 -1.36 15.45
C GLN A 497 -11.61 -0.53 15.94
N ASN A 498 -11.53 0.79 15.82
CA ASN A 498 -12.54 1.72 16.32
C ASN A 498 -12.41 3.09 15.65
N ALA A 499 -13.32 4.02 15.97
CA ALA A 499 -13.31 5.37 15.45
C ALA A 499 -12.01 6.14 15.77
N SER A 500 -11.43 5.95 16.96
CA SER A 500 -10.16 6.60 17.33
C SER A 500 -8.97 6.09 16.51
N SER A 501 -9.01 4.86 15.98
CA SER A 501 -8.02 4.37 15.01
C SER A 501 -8.10 5.15 13.69
N LEU A 502 -9.31 5.47 13.22
CA LEU A 502 -9.48 6.22 11.97
C LEU A 502 -8.90 7.64 12.06
N GLU A 503 -9.08 8.31 13.20
CA GLU A 503 -8.53 9.66 13.43
C GLU A 503 -7.00 9.73 13.41
N LYS A 504 -6.31 8.58 13.55
CA LYS A 504 -4.85 8.51 13.51
C LYS A 504 -4.29 8.50 12.08
N ILE A 505 -5.06 8.15 11.07
CA ILE A 505 -4.58 8.05 9.68
C ILE A 505 -3.98 9.39 9.24
N GLY A 506 -2.73 9.36 8.79
CA GLY A 506 -1.98 10.55 8.36
C GLY A 506 -1.38 11.40 9.48
N THR A 507 -1.41 10.95 10.74
CA THR A 507 -0.77 11.65 11.87
C THR A 507 0.71 11.35 12.02
N ASN A 508 1.22 10.34 11.32
CA ASN A 508 2.60 9.85 11.44
C ASN A 508 2.98 9.43 12.87
N VAL A 509 2.00 9.00 13.67
CA VAL A 509 2.21 8.37 14.98
C VAL A 509 2.40 6.86 14.79
N TYR A 510 3.04 6.19 15.73
CA TYR A 510 3.14 4.73 15.70
C TYR A 510 1.82 4.05 16.08
N ALA A 511 1.43 3.03 15.32
CA ALA A 511 0.41 2.07 15.67
C ALA A 511 0.90 1.21 16.84
N GLU A 512 0.12 1.26 17.92
CA GLU A 512 0.21 0.29 19.01
C GLU A 512 -0.48 -0.98 18.52
N ASP A 513 0.24 -1.79 17.75
CA ASP A 513 -0.18 -3.16 17.55
C ASP A 513 0.21 -3.93 18.82
N GLY A 514 -0.74 -4.66 19.41
CA GLY A 514 -0.52 -5.41 20.65
C GLY A 514 0.46 -6.60 20.52
N SER A 515 1.21 -6.69 19.43
CA SER A 515 2.26 -7.68 19.17
C SER A 515 3.62 -6.97 19.10
N ASN A 516 4.62 -7.53 19.77
CA ASN A 516 5.95 -6.91 19.91
C ASN A 516 6.79 -6.88 18.62
N ASP A 517 6.22 -7.13 17.44
CA ASP A 517 7.02 -7.53 16.28
C ASP A 517 7.29 -6.44 15.22
N VAL A 518 6.48 -5.38 15.05
CA VAL A 518 6.84 -4.21 14.19
C VAL A 518 6.03 -2.96 14.59
N LYS A 519 6.69 -1.82 14.88
CA LYS A 519 5.98 -0.53 15.04
C LYS A 519 5.64 0.04 13.65
N LYS A 520 4.36 0.18 13.31
CA LYS A 520 3.90 0.74 12.01
C LYS A 520 3.49 2.20 12.14
N LEU A 521 3.64 3.04 11.12
CA LEU A 521 3.25 4.47 11.17
C LEU A 521 1.89 4.70 10.53
N TRP A 522 1.05 5.53 11.16
CA TRP A 522 -0.21 5.98 10.58
C TRP A 522 0.02 7.05 9.50
N THR A 523 0.49 6.65 8.31
CA THR A 523 0.77 7.53 7.15
C THR A 523 -0.38 7.55 6.13
N MET A 524 -0.39 8.50 5.19
CA MET A 524 -1.43 8.56 4.14
C MET A 524 -1.27 7.48 3.05
N ASP A 525 -0.11 6.83 2.98
CA ASP A 525 0.22 5.82 1.98
C ASP A 525 0.24 4.38 2.55
N ALA A 526 -0.06 4.23 3.85
CA ALA A 526 -0.11 2.94 4.52
C ALA A 526 -1.29 2.07 4.03
N ASN A 527 -1.20 0.77 4.33
CA ASN A 527 -2.26 -0.18 4.04
C ASN A 527 -3.15 -0.33 5.28
N TYR A 528 -4.41 0.07 5.19
CA TYR A 528 -5.37 0.02 6.29
C TYR A 528 -6.40 -1.06 6.06
N ILE A 529 -6.75 -1.77 7.13
CA ILE A 529 -7.76 -2.83 7.11
C ILE A 529 -8.68 -2.69 8.31
N LEU A 530 -9.99 -2.69 8.09
CA LEU A 530 -10.95 -2.76 9.20
C LEU A 530 -10.79 -4.07 9.97
N ALA A 531 -10.77 -4.01 11.30
CA ALA A 531 -10.73 -5.19 12.17
C ALA A 531 -12.06 -5.48 12.85
N ASP A 532 -12.98 -4.52 12.82
CA ASP A 532 -14.33 -4.64 13.35
C ASP A 532 -15.26 -3.64 12.63
N ASN A 533 -16.57 -3.76 12.87
CA ASN A 533 -17.54 -2.74 12.52
C ASN A 533 -17.23 -1.48 13.32
N ILE A 534 -17.25 -0.32 12.66
CA ILE A 534 -16.90 0.95 13.27
C ILE A 534 -18.16 1.79 13.41
N ASP A 535 -18.54 2.12 14.64
CA ASP A 535 -19.60 3.10 14.88
C ASP A 535 -18.99 4.49 15.09
N LEU A 536 -19.40 5.45 14.26
CA LEU A 536 -18.95 6.84 14.33
C LEU A 536 -19.86 7.73 15.19
N ASP A 537 -20.88 7.22 15.86
CA ASP A 537 -21.79 8.04 16.67
C ASP A 537 -21.09 8.72 17.86
N SER A 538 -19.97 8.13 18.34
CA SER A 538 -19.11 8.75 19.36
C SER A 538 -18.27 9.91 18.83
N VAL A 539 -18.17 10.08 17.51
CA VAL A 539 -17.42 11.14 16.84
C VAL A 539 -18.40 12.22 16.40
N SER A 540 -18.49 13.30 17.16
CA SER A 540 -19.44 14.39 16.90
C SER A 540 -19.34 14.98 15.48
N HIS A 541 -18.12 15.05 14.93
CA HIS A 541 -17.82 15.48 13.57
C HIS A 541 -16.62 14.70 13.02
N PHE A 542 -16.86 13.78 12.10
CA PHE A 542 -15.77 13.03 11.48
C PHE A 542 -14.94 13.97 10.59
N LYS A 543 -13.62 13.97 10.78
CA LYS A 543 -12.70 14.70 9.91
C LYS A 543 -12.35 13.81 8.70
N PRO A 544 -12.60 14.26 7.45
CA PRO A 544 -12.23 13.52 6.26
C PRO A 544 -10.76 13.09 6.25
N ILE A 545 -10.49 11.86 5.80
CA ILE A 545 -9.15 11.32 5.61
C ILE A 545 -8.59 11.83 4.28
N GLY A 546 -7.39 12.43 4.30
CA GLY A 546 -6.77 13.03 3.12
C GLY A 546 -7.28 14.45 2.82
N ALA A 547 -6.37 15.31 2.38
CA ALA A 547 -6.62 16.70 1.99
C ALA A 547 -5.88 17.04 0.69
N ALA A 548 -6.19 18.19 0.07
CA ALA A 548 -5.59 18.57 -1.22
C ALA A 548 -4.05 18.67 -1.19
N ASP A 549 -3.47 19.03 -0.03
CA ASP A 549 -2.03 19.13 0.21
C ASP A 549 -1.39 17.86 0.79
N ASN A 550 -2.23 16.89 1.19
CA ASN A 550 -1.80 15.59 1.75
C ASN A 550 -2.88 14.53 1.46
N PRO A 551 -3.03 14.10 0.20
CA PRO A 551 -4.07 13.17 -0.19
C PRO A 551 -3.84 11.79 0.41
N PHE A 552 -4.91 11.00 0.57
CA PHE A 552 -4.77 9.58 0.86
C PHE A 552 -4.24 8.88 -0.39
N THR A 553 -3.14 8.12 -0.27
CA THR A 553 -2.45 7.46 -1.39
C THR A 553 -2.19 5.97 -1.15
N GLY A 554 -2.64 5.45 -0.01
CA GLY A 554 -2.39 4.10 0.45
C GLY A 554 -3.43 3.10 -0.05
N THR A 555 -3.66 2.06 0.75
CA THR A 555 -4.80 1.16 0.54
C THR A 555 -5.72 1.17 1.74
N PHE A 556 -7.01 1.05 1.52
CA PHE A 556 -7.99 0.92 2.59
C PHE A 556 -8.98 -0.18 2.24
N SER A 557 -8.97 -1.26 3.02
CA SER A 557 -9.91 -2.38 2.86
C SER A 557 -10.89 -2.46 4.02
N GLY A 558 -12.18 -2.49 3.70
CA GLY A 558 -13.25 -2.79 4.66
C GLY A 558 -13.41 -4.28 4.94
N MET A 559 -12.67 -5.15 4.26
CA MET A 559 -12.71 -6.59 4.47
C MET A 559 -11.61 -7.04 5.41
N ASN A 560 -11.99 -7.85 6.39
CA ASN A 560 -11.02 -8.63 7.13
C ASN A 560 -11.63 -9.97 7.55
N LYS A 561 -10.82 -11.02 7.50
CA LYS A 561 -11.30 -12.39 7.59
C LYS A 561 -12.17 -12.74 6.41
N ASN A 562 -13.41 -13.05 6.73
CA ASN A 562 -14.48 -13.46 5.85
C ASN A 562 -15.70 -12.55 6.10
N SER A 563 -15.44 -11.36 6.62
CA SER A 563 -16.46 -10.42 7.05
C SER A 563 -16.13 -9.07 6.47
N LYS A 564 -17.05 -8.58 5.65
CA LYS A 564 -17.07 -7.19 5.27
C LYS A 564 -17.53 -6.40 6.49
N TYR A 565 -16.72 -5.47 6.95
CA TYR A 565 -17.05 -4.61 8.07
C TYR A 565 -17.71 -3.32 7.58
N THR A 566 -18.58 -2.80 8.43
CA THR A 566 -19.37 -1.60 8.14
C THR A 566 -18.86 -0.44 8.98
N ILE A 567 -18.79 0.75 8.38
CA ILE A 567 -18.58 2.00 9.11
C ILE A 567 -19.94 2.70 9.16
N SER A 568 -20.51 2.78 10.36
CA SER A 568 -21.86 3.27 10.59
C SER A 568 -21.89 4.67 11.17
N ASN A 569 -23.05 5.33 11.00
CA ASN A 569 -23.35 6.63 11.57
C ASN A 569 -22.42 7.76 11.10
N LEU A 570 -21.88 7.67 9.87
CA LEU A 570 -21.04 8.72 9.32
C LEU A 570 -21.80 10.06 9.27
N ARG A 571 -21.26 11.06 9.96
CA ARG A 571 -21.78 12.44 9.97
C ARG A 571 -20.64 13.43 9.70
N ILE A 572 -20.74 14.13 8.57
CA ILE A 572 -19.86 15.23 8.19
C ILE A 572 -20.73 16.46 7.96
N LEU A 573 -20.47 17.53 8.69
CA LEU A 573 -21.15 18.82 8.53
C LEU A 573 -20.08 19.89 8.33
N SER A 574 -19.90 20.31 7.09
CA SER A 574 -18.83 21.23 6.68
C SER A 574 -19.34 22.14 5.57
N ASP A 575 -18.77 23.33 5.47
CA ASP A 575 -18.96 24.30 4.40
C ASP A 575 -17.74 24.38 3.47
N ARG A 576 -16.89 23.35 3.50
CA ARG A 576 -15.65 23.27 2.70
C ARG A 576 -15.80 22.32 1.51
N ASP A 577 -14.87 22.44 0.57
CA ASP A 577 -14.74 21.55 -0.58
C ASP A 577 -14.16 20.17 -0.20
N ASN A 578 -14.39 19.18 -1.07
CA ASN A 578 -13.84 17.82 -1.01
C ASN A 578 -14.26 17.07 0.26
N MET A 579 -15.56 16.97 0.50
CA MET A 579 -16.12 16.34 1.69
C MET A 579 -16.57 14.90 1.42
N GLY A 580 -16.13 14.00 2.29
CA GLY A 580 -16.47 12.58 2.29
C GLY A 580 -15.71 11.85 3.41
N PHE A 581 -15.93 10.55 3.57
CA PHE A 581 -15.11 9.74 4.48
C PHE A 581 -13.61 9.90 4.15
N PHE A 582 -13.28 9.87 2.87
CA PHE A 582 -12.07 10.45 2.34
C PHE A 582 -12.33 11.85 1.77
N GLY A 583 -11.46 12.81 2.07
CA GLY A 583 -11.54 14.14 1.48
C GLY A 583 -11.00 14.12 0.06
N VAL A 584 -9.68 13.97 -0.06
CA VAL A 584 -8.97 13.85 -1.34
C VAL A 584 -8.16 12.56 -1.37
N VAL A 585 -8.30 11.82 -2.46
CA VAL A 585 -7.60 10.55 -2.71
C VAL A 585 -6.82 10.64 -4.02
N ASP A 586 -5.56 10.22 -4.01
CA ASP A 586 -4.65 10.27 -5.16
C ASP A 586 -3.84 8.98 -5.26
N GLY A 587 -4.06 8.18 -6.31
CA GLY A 587 -3.23 6.99 -6.54
C GLY A 587 -3.42 5.87 -5.54
N ALA A 588 -4.58 5.81 -4.88
CA ALA A 588 -4.92 4.85 -3.85
C ALA A 588 -5.78 3.70 -4.37
N VAL A 589 -5.94 2.66 -3.54
CA VAL A 589 -6.93 1.60 -3.74
C VAL A 589 -7.83 1.53 -2.52
N ILE A 590 -9.12 1.77 -2.71
CA ILE A 590 -10.15 1.65 -1.68
C ILE A 590 -11.04 0.47 -2.06
N SER A 591 -11.13 -0.52 -1.18
CA SER A 591 -11.90 -1.73 -1.47
C SER A 591 -12.78 -2.17 -0.31
N ASP A 592 -13.92 -2.77 -0.65
CA ASP A 592 -14.74 -3.50 0.31
C ASP A 592 -15.27 -2.64 1.48
N VAL A 593 -15.36 -1.32 1.30
CA VAL A 593 -15.87 -0.41 2.32
C VAL A 593 -17.39 -0.30 2.20
N SER A 594 -18.09 -0.55 3.31
CA SER A 594 -19.54 -0.31 3.42
C SER A 594 -19.80 0.81 4.43
N LEU A 595 -20.39 1.91 3.97
CA LEU A 595 -20.74 3.07 4.79
C LEU A 595 -22.24 3.12 5.04
N ILE A 596 -22.65 3.27 6.30
CA ILE A 596 -24.01 3.69 6.66
C ILE A 596 -23.96 5.15 7.09
N VAL A 597 -24.62 6.01 6.31
CA VAL A 597 -24.51 7.47 6.43
C VAL A 597 -25.71 8.03 7.20
N LYS A 598 -25.44 9.02 8.06
CA LYS A 598 -26.47 9.92 8.61
C LYS A 598 -26.61 11.15 7.72
N SER A 599 -25.50 11.87 7.51
CA SER A 599 -25.47 13.08 6.69
C SER A 599 -24.03 13.42 6.30
N VAL A 600 -23.78 13.73 5.03
CA VAL A 600 -22.50 14.29 4.56
C VAL A 600 -22.78 15.61 3.86
N GLU A 601 -22.26 16.70 4.41
CA GLU A 601 -22.46 18.05 3.91
C GLU A 601 -21.13 18.74 3.59
N GLY A 602 -21.08 19.47 2.47
CA GLY A 602 -19.93 20.24 2.00
C GLY A 602 -20.32 21.34 1.02
N GLU A 603 -19.33 22.10 0.52
CA GLU A 603 -19.54 23.11 -0.53
C GLU A 603 -19.44 22.47 -1.93
N LYS A 604 -18.23 22.17 -2.41
CA LYS A 604 -18.01 21.48 -3.70
C LYS A 604 -17.39 20.10 -3.53
N ASN A 605 -17.60 19.22 -4.51
CA ASN A 605 -17.03 17.87 -4.54
C ASN A 605 -17.40 17.09 -3.28
N VAL A 606 -18.69 16.79 -3.13
CA VAL A 606 -19.21 16.12 -1.94
C VAL A 606 -19.63 14.71 -2.31
N GLY A 607 -19.02 13.71 -1.69
CA GLY A 607 -19.42 12.31 -1.84
C GLY A 607 -19.30 11.57 -0.52
N ALA A 608 -20.18 10.61 -0.25
CA ALA A 608 -20.15 9.95 1.07
C ALA A 608 -18.85 9.20 1.31
N LEU A 609 -18.33 8.48 0.31
CA LEU A 609 -17.06 7.77 0.42
C LEU A 609 -15.88 8.70 0.13
N ALA A 610 -15.93 9.49 -0.93
CA ALA A 610 -14.85 10.40 -1.27
C ALA A 610 -15.35 11.75 -1.81
N GLY A 611 -14.73 12.84 -1.39
CA GLY A 611 -14.97 14.16 -1.98
C GLY A 611 -14.40 14.25 -3.40
N SER A 612 -13.09 14.05 -3.54
CA SER A 612 -12.40 14.05 -4.84
C SER A 612 -11.47 12.85 -4.99
N LEU A 613 -11.50 12.26 -6.18
CA LEU A 613 -10.58 11.23 -6.62
C LEU A 613 -9.67 11.77 -7.71
N LYS A 614 -8.42 11.32 -7.68
CA LYS A 614 -7.47 11.39 -8.78
C LYS A 614 -6.79 10.05 -8.91
N ASP A 615 -6.77 9.52 -10.13
CA ASP A 615 -6.11 8.26 -10.47
C ASP A 615 -6.32 7.19 -9.37
N THR A 616 -7.56 6.89 -8.99
CA THR A 616 -7.87 6.02 -7.84
C THR A 616 -8.74 4.85 -8.27
N VAL A 617 -8.54 3.69 -7.65
CA VAL A 617 -9.45 2.54 -7.82
C VAL A 617 -10.34 2.40 -6.58
N ILE A 618 -11.66 2.47 -6.79
CA ILE A 618 -12.67 2.12 -5.79
C ILE A 618 -13.39 0.86 -6.26
N ARG A 619 -13.38 -0.19 -5.43
CA ARG A 619 -14.04 -1.45 -5.76
C ARG A 619 -14.83 -2.06 -4.62
N ASN A 620 -15.93 -2.74 -4.93
CA ASN A 620 -16.75 -3.47 -3.95
C ASN A 620 -17.24 -2.58 -2.79
N CYS A 621 -17.48 -1.28 -3.05
CA CYS A 621 -17.87 -0.33 -2.00
C CYS A 621 -19.37 -0.04 -2.02
N SER A 622 -19.95 0.26 -0.87
CA SER A 622 -21.35 0.69 -0.76
C SER A 622 -21.56 1.85 0.18
N VAL A 623 -22.62 2.62 -0.11
CA VAL A 623 -23.14 3.68 0.76
C VAL A 623 -24.64 3.48 0.92
N GLU A 624 -25.10 3.43 2.16
CA GLU A 624 -26.51 3.23 2.50
C GLU A 624 -27.02 4.31 3.46
N ASN A 625 -28.30 4.64 3.33
CA ASN A 625 -29.05 5.58 4.15
C ASN A 625 -28.53 7.03 4.08
N GLY A 626 -29.20 7.91 4.82
CA GLY A 626 -28.81 9.31 5.00
C GLY A 626 -28.90 10.16 3.74
N THR A 627 -28.30 11.33 3.81
CA THR A 627 -28.29 12.31 2.71
C THR A 627 -26.87 12.81 2.46
N VAL A 628 -26.49 12.93 1.19
CA VAL A 628 -25.28 13.61 0.73
C VAL A 628 -25.69 14.94 0.10
N ARG A 629 -25.23 16.05 0.68
CA ARG A 629 -25.65 17.40 0.31
C ARG A 629 -24.48 18.33 0.05
N GLY A 630 -24.54 19.11 -1.02
CA GLY A 630 -23.59 20.19 -1.26
C GLY A 630 -24.06 21.20 -2.29
N GLU A 631 -23.24 22.20 -2.59
CA GLU A 631 -23.57 23.24 -3.58
C GLU A 631 -23.33 22.76 -5.02
N SER A 632 -22.19 22.09 -5.28
CA SER A 632 -21.79 21.64 -6.61
C SER A 632 -21.02 20.32 -6.61
N SER A 633 -21.21 19.52 -7.65
CA SER A 633 -20.57 18.20 -7.82
C SER A 633 -20.81 17.31 -6.61
N VAL A 634 -22.08 16.96 -6.40
CA VAL A 634 -22.52 16.10 -5.30
C VAL A 634 -22.80 14.71 -5.85
N GLY A 635 -22.12 13.70 -5.31
CA GLY A 635 -22.30 12.31 -5.69
C GLY A 635 -22.67 11.43 -4.50
N GLY A 636 -23.48 10.39 -4.68
CA GLY A 636 -23.80 9.48 -3.58
C GLY A 636 -22.57 8.74 -3.04
N LEU A 637 -21.62 8.38 -3.91
CA LEU A 637 -20.35 7.73 -3.55
C LEU A 637 -19.19 8.74 -3.62
N VAL A 638 -19.05 9.42 -4.75
CA VAL A 638 -17.90 10.28 -5.07
C VAL A 638 -18.38 11.64 -5.57
N GLY A 639 -17.92 12.74 -4.97
CA GLY A 639 -18.26 14.08 -5.45
C GLY A 639 -17.72 14.36 -6.84
N ASN A 640 -16.39 14.28 -6.98
CA ASN A 640 -15.69 14.53 -8.24
C ASN A 640 -14.65 13.44 -8.53
N SER A 641 -14.70 12.90 -9.74
CA SER A 641 -13.73 11.92 -10.24
C SER A 641 -12.87 12.58 -11.32
N VAL A 642 -11.58 12.76 -11.02
CA VAL A 642 -10.58 13.35 -11.91
C VAL A 642 -9.63 12.26 -12.39
N GLU A 643 -9.18 12.38 -13.64
CA GLU A 643 -8.05 11.65 -14.26
C GLU A 643 -7.98 10.14 -13.93
N ASN A 644 -8.36 9.27 -14.88
CA ASN A 644 -8.10 7.82 -14.87
C ASN A 644 -8.59 7.04 -13.63
N SER A 645 -9.54 7.58 -12.87
CA SER A 645 -10.11 6.87 -11.71
C SER A 645 -11.11 5.80 -12.16
N VAL A 646 -11.10 4.66 -11.49
CA VAL A 646 -11.96 3.50 -11.76
C VAL A 646 -12.86 3.24 -10.57
N ILE A 647 -14.17 3.17 -10.80
CA ILE A 647 -15.19 2.79 -9.82
C ILE A 647 -15.86 1.52 -10.33
N GLU A 648 -15.63 0.41 -9.66
CA GLU A 648 -16.13 -0.90 -10.10
C GLU A 648 -16.90 -1.62 -8.99
N ASN A 649 -17.94 -2.36 -9.34
CA ASN A 649 -18.71 -3.17 -8.39
C ASN A 649 -19.17 -2.34 -7.18
N CYS A 650 -19.72 -1.15 -7.38
CA CYS A 650 -20.12 -0.25 -6.29
C CYS A 650 -21.61 0.11 -6.35
N TYR A 651 -22.21 0.44 -5.21
CA TYR A 651 -23.58 0.96 -5.21
C TYR A 651 -23.89 2.00 -4.13
N THR A 652 -24.93 2.80 -4.39
CA THR A 652 -25.45 3.78 -3.43
C THR A 652 -26.96 3.61 -3.24
N ASN A 653 -27.39 3.69 -1.98
CA ASN A 653 -28.79 3.79 -1.57
C ASN A 653 -28.91 4.95 -0.56
N THR A 654 -28.67 6.17 -1.04
CA THR A 654 -28.64 7.41 -0.26
C THR A 654 -29.25 8.54 -1.09
N ASP A 655 -29.89 9.51 -0.43
CA ASP A 655 -30.44 10.66 -1.13
C ASP A 655 -29.33 11.67 -1.44
N VAL A 656 -29.23 12.10 -2.70
CA VAL A 656 -28.22 13.05 -3.18
C VAL A 656 -28.87 14.38 -3.48
N LYS A 657 -28.38 15.47 -2.89
CA LYS A 657 -28.93 16.82 -3.07
C LYS A 657 -27.85 17.86 -3.40
N ALA A 658 -27.84 18.34 -4.64
CA ALA A 658 -27.08 19.53 -5.02
C ALA A 658 -27.94 20.79 -4.92
N LEU A 659 -27.45 21.80 -4.21
CA LEU A 659 -28.19 23.05 -3.97
C LEU A 659 -28.05 24.07 -5.09
N SER A 660 -26.97 24.00 -5.90
CA SER A 660 -26.71 25.01 -6.94
C SER A 660 -26.39 24.48 -8.34
N ASN A 661 -25.73 23.32 -8.51
CA ASN A 661 -25.20 22.94 -9.83
C ASN A 661 -25.48 21.48 -10.19
N THR A 662 -24.55 20.57 -9.88
CA THR A 662 -24.57 19.20 -10.41
C THR A 662 -24.74 18.16 -9.31
N ALA A 663 -25.71 17.25 -9.49
CA ALA A 663 -25.92 16.07 -8.68
C ALA A 663 -25.80 14.78 -9.51
N GLY A 664 -25.19 13.74 -8.95
CA GLY A 664 -25.14 12.40 -9.53
C GLY A 664 -25.41 11.32 -8.49
N GLY A 665 -26.23 10.32 -8.79
CA GLY A 665 -26.57 9.29 -7.80
C GLY A 665 -25.37 8.47 -7.30
N LEU A 666 -24.35 8.26 -8.15
CA LEU A 666 -23.09 7.61 -7.79
C LEU A 666 -21.94 8.64 -7.78
N VAL A 667 -21.76 9.35 -8.88
CA VAL A 667 -20.66 10.31 -9.07
C VAL A 667 -21.19 11.68 -9.48
N GLY A 668 -20.84 12.74 -8.77
CA GLY A 668 -21.29 14.09 -9.09
C GLY A 668 -20.76 14.57 -10.45
N SER A 669 -19.45 14.53 -10.66
CA SER A 669 -18.81 14.85 -11.95
C SER A 669 -17.62 13.97 -12.30
N ILE A 670 -17.45 13.70 -13.60
CA ILE A 670 -16.25 13.09 -14.17
C ILE A 670 -15.55 14.11 -15.06
N HIS A 671 -14.32 14.50 -14.72
CA HIS A 671 -13.58 15.50 -15.49
C HIS A 671 -12.82 14.89 -16.67
N GLN A 672 -12.13 13.76 -16.48
CA GLN A 672 -11.33 13.16 -17.55
C GLN A 672 -11.12 11.66 -17.31
N SER A 673 -11.38 10.84 -18.34
CA SER A 673 -10.97 9.43 -18.40
C SER A 673 -11.41 8.57 -17.20
N GLY A 674 -12.55 8.90 -16.58
CA GLY A 674 -13.10 8.11 -15.48
C GLY A 674 -13.87 6.89 -15.98
N THR A 675 -13.71 5.75 -15.31
CA THR A 675 -14.44 4.51 -15.63
C THR A 675 -15.39 4.15 -14.50
N ILE A 676 -16.66 3.87 -14.85
CA ILE A 676 -17.65 3.28 -13.95
C ILE A 676 -18.07 1.94 -14.56
N GLN A 677 -17.88 0.86 -13.82
CA GLN A 677 -18.26 -0.48 -14.25
C GLN A 677 -19.04 -1.20 -13.17
N ASN A 678 -19.98 -2.07 -13.58
CA ASN A 678 -20.67 -2.97 -12.68
C ASN A 678 -21.30 -2.27 -11.46
N SER A 679 -21.87 -1.08 -11.63
CA SER A 679 -22.26 -0.22 -10.50
C SER A 679 -23.69 0.28 -10.61
N TYR A 680 -24.32 0.55 -9.48
CA TYR A 680 -25.73 0.98 -9.51
C TYR A 680 -26.17 1.93 -8.40
N THR A 681 -27.30 2.61 -8.62
CA THR A 681 -27.87 3.58 -7.67
C THR A 681 -29.35 3.31 -7.43
N VAL A 682 -29.77 3.49 -6.18
CA VAL A 682 -31.16 3.28 -5.72
C VAL A 682 -31.78 4.55 -5.13
N GLY A 683 -31.00 5.34 -4.39
CA GLY A 683 -31.50 6.56 -3.75
C GLY A 683 -31.83 7.68 -4.73
N SER A 684 -32.62 8.66 -4.29
CA SER A 684 -33.05 9.78 -5.13
C SER A 684 -31.90 10.75 -5.43
N THR A 685 -31.94 11.41 -6.60
CA THR A 685 -30.96 12.42 -7.00
C THR A 685 -31.65 13.72 -7.38
N GLU A 686 -31.42 14.76 -6.58
CA GLU A 686 -32.00 16.09 -6.78
C GLU A 686 -30.89 17.13 -7.00
N SER A 687 -31.05 17.94 -8.03
CA SER A 687 -30.37 19.23 -8.15
C SER A 687 -31.40 20.35 -8.15
N ALA A 688 -31.31 21.25 -7.16
CA ALA A 688 -32.01 22.54 -7.19
C ALA A 688 -31.40 23.50 -8.24
N GLY A 689 -30.22 23.13 -8.74
CA GLY A 689 -29.47 23.83 -9.76
C GLY A 689 -29.75 23.36 -11.18
N THR A 690 -28.68 23.06 -11.89
CA THR A 690 -28.66 22.97 -13.35
C THR A 690 -28.66 21.55 -13.89
N ILE A 691 -28.08 20.57 -13.20
CA ILE A 691 -27.84 19.24 -13.78
C ILE A 691 -28.07 18.14 -12.73
N ALA A 692 -28.85 17.11 -13.09
CA ALA A 692 -28.99 15.89 -12.32
C ALA A 692 -28.86 14.65 -13.21
N GLY A 693 -28.11 13.65 -12.75
CA GLY A 693 -28.03 12.34 -13.41
C GLY A 693 -28.17 11.19 -12.43
N GLY A 694 -28.96 10.18 -12.75
CA GLY A 694 -29.21 9.09 -11.78
C GLY A 694 -27.97 8.25 -11.46
N LEU A 695 -26.97 8.19 -12.35
CA LEU A 695 -25.66 7.58 -12.07
C LEU A 695 -24.56 8.65 -11.99
N VAL A 696 -24.43 9.48 -13.03
CA VAL A 696 -23.41 10.54 -13.12
C VAL A 696 -24.05 11.88 -13.42
N GLY A 697 -23.74 12.91 -12.66
CA GLY A 697 -24.28 14.25 -12.91
C GLY A 697 -23.77 14.84 -14.22
N SER A 698 -22.45 15.09 -14.31
CA SER A 698 -21.83 15.67 -15.51
C SER A 698 -20.55 14.95 -15.91
N ILE A 699 -20.36 14.77 -17.22
CA ILE A 699 -19.14 14.23 -17.82
C ILE A 699 -18.51 15.31 -18.70
N LEU A 700 -17.22 15.60 -18.47
CA LEU A 700 -16.45 16.46 -19.36
C LEU A 700 -15.91 15.67 -20.56
N THR A 701 -14.96 14.75 -20.38
CA THR A 701 -14.34 14.01 -21.51
C THR A 701 -13.93 12.58 -21.15
N ASP A 702 -13.98 11.72 -22.16
CA ASP A 702 -13.42 10.36 -22.24
C ASP A 702 -13.82 9.41 -21.11
N ALA A 703 -14.99 9.62 -20.52
CA ALA A 703 -15.51 8.71 -19.51
C ALA A 703 -16.04 7.41 -20.13
N VAL A 704 -15.91 6.30 -19.41
CA VAL A 704 -16.47 5.00 -19.79
C VAL A 704 -17.48 4.58 -18.72
N ILE A 705 -18.71 4.31 -19.11
CA ILE A 705 -19.75 3.76 -18.23
C ILE A 705 -20.23 2.45 -18.83
N GLU A 706 -20.05 1.36 -18.10
CA GLU A 706 -20.39 0.03 -18.58
C GLU A 706 -21.13 -0.79 -17.51
N LYS A 707 -22.06 -1.65 -17.94
CA LYS A 707 -22.70 -2.65 -17.07
C LYS A 707 -23.25 -2.04 -15.78
N SER A 708 -23.90 -0.88 -15.90
CA SER A 708 -24.33 -0.10 -14.75
C SER A 708 -25.79 0.32 -14.86
N TYR A 709 -26.46 0.56 -13.74
CA TYR A 709 -27.87 0.97 -13.76
C TYR A 709 -28.25 1.99 -12.68
N SER A 710 -29.33 2.74 -12.89
CA SER A 710 -29.90 3.64 -11.90
C SER A 710 -31.41 3.39 -11.73
N VAL A 711 -31.92 3.53 -10.51
CA VAL A 711 -33.31 3.21 -10.16
C VAL A 711 -34.04 4.38 -9.48
N GLY A 712 -33.34 5.17 -8.67
CA GLY A 712 -33.94 6.27 -7.92
C GLY A 712 -34.45 7.40 -8.80
N GLU A 713 -35.40 8.20 -8.29
CA GLU A 713 -35.91 9.37 -9.00
C GLU A 713 -34.81 10.39 -9.27
N VAL A 714 -34.90 11.09 -10.40
CA VAL A 714 -33.93 12.13 -10.81
C VAL A 714 -34.65 13.43 -11.09
N THR A 715 -34.33 14.49 -10.36
CA THR A 715 -34.94 15.82 -10.54
C THR A 715 -33.87 16.91 -10.67
N ALA A 716 -33.92 17.69 -11.75
CA ALA A 716 -33.15 18.92 -11.96
C ALA A 716 -34.11 20.11 -12.09
N SER A 717 -34.38 20.79 -10.96
CA SER A 717 -35.41 21.83 -10.87
C SER A 717 -35.11 23.07 -11.72
N GLY A 718 -33.83 23.34 -12.04
CA GLY A 718 -33.38 24.47 -12.84
C GLY A 718 -32.59 24.08 -14.09
N GLY A 719 -32.70 22.84 -14.57
CA GLY A 719 -32.02 22.48 -15.82
C GLY A 719 -32.25 21.05 -16.34
N LYS A 720 -31.17 20.29 -16.43
CA LYS A 720 -31.04 19.12 -17.30
C LYS A 720 -31.03 17.83 -16.49
N ALA A 721 -31.85 16.87 -16.87
CA ALA A 721 -31.97 15.60 -16.17
C ALA A 721 -31.81 14.39 -17.10
N GLY A 722 -31.03 13.41 -16.65
CA GLY A 722 -30.89 12.13 -17.34
C GLY A 722 -30.94 10.95 -16.39
N GLY A 723 -31.59 9.86 -16.81
CA GLY A 723 -31.69 8.66 -15.98
C GLY A 723 -30.34 8.06 -15.60
N LEU A 724 -29.38 7.99 -16.54
CA LEU A 724 -27.99 7.63 -16.25
C LEU A 724 -27.11 8.87 -16.08
N VAL A 725 -27.09 9.77 -17.08
CA VAL A 725 -26.14 10.89 -17.12
C VAL A 725 -26.88 12.21 -17.31
N GLY A 726 -26.64 13.20 -16.46
CA GLY A 726 -27.28 14.51 -16.58
C GLY A 726 -26.81 15.28 -17.82
N GLN A 727 -25.49 15.44 -17.98
CA GLN A 727 -24.90 16.12 -19.14
C GLN A 727 -23.57 15.50 -19.58
N ILE A 728 -23.32 15.50 -20.89
CA ILE A 728 -22.02 15.19 -21.49
C ILE A 728 -21.53 16.39 -22.32
N LEU A 729 -20.35 16.92 -21.98
CA LEU A 729 -19.78 18.12 -22.61
C LEU A 729 -18.97 17.79 -23.86
N GLU A 730 -18.07 16.79 -23.80
CA GLU A 730 -17.15 16.48 -24.91
C GLU A 730 -17.28 15.05 -25.46
N SER A 731 -16.94 14.04 -24.67
CA SER A 731 -16.93 12.63 -25.10
C SER A 731 -17.24 11.70 -23.92
N ALA A 732 -17.85 10.56 -24.25
CA ALA A 732 -18.08 9.45 -23.33
C ALA A 732 -18.46 8.20 -24.12
N ASP A 733 -18.13 7.04 -23.58
CA ASP A 733 -18.60 5.74 -24.05
C ASP A 733 -19.51 5.12 -22.98
N ILE A 734 -20.79 4.95 -23.31
CA ILE A 734 -21.78 4.34 -22.42
C ILE A 734 -22.28 3.06 -23.06
N SER A 735 -22.07 1.92 -22.41
CA SER A 735 -22.46 0.62 -22.94
C SER A 735 -23.15 -0.29 -21.93
N ASN A 736 -23.99 -1.19 -22.44
CA ASN A 736 -24.55 -2.33 -21.67
C ASN A 736 -25.20 -1.90 -20.34
N SER A 737 -25.91 -0.76 -20.32
CA SER A 737 -26.35 -0.07 -19.09
C SER A 737 -27.84 0.27 -19.12
N PHE A 738 -28.42 0.56 -17.94
CA PHE A 738 -29.87 0.66 -17.79
C PHE A 738 -30.34 1.88 -16.98
N ALA A 739 -31.22 2.70 -17.56
CA ALA A 739 -31.95 3.75 -16.85
C ALA A 739 -33.34 3.24 -16.41
N LEU A 740 -33.51 2.92 -15.13
CA LEU A 740 -34.69 2.24 -14.57
C LEU A 740 -35.53 3.15 -13.68
N ASN A 741 -35.26 4.44 -13.75
CA ASN A 741 -35.88 5.45 -12.91
C ASN A 741 -37.38 5.51 -13.18
N GLU A 742 -38.20 5.61 -12.12
CA GLU A 742 -39.62 5.87 -12.30
C GLU A 742 -39.85 7.28 -12.83
N HIS A 743 -39.08 8.25 -12.32
CA HIS A 743 -39.20 9.65 -12.66
C HIS A 743 -37.87 10.25 -13.08
N VAL A 744 -37.86 10.98 -14.19
CA VAL A 744 -36.75 11.85 -14.61
C VAL A 744 -37.31 13.21 -15.04
N ASP A 745 -37.00 14.23 -14.26
CA ASP A 745 -37.51 15.59 -14.41
C ASP A 745 -36.40 16.60 -14.64
N GLY A 746 -36.42 17.28 -15.77
CA GLY A 746 -35.59 18.45 -16.04
C GLY A 746 -36.43 19.57 -16.65
N SER A 747 -36.25 20.80 -16.17
CA SER A 747 -36.96 21.98 -16.67
C SER A 747 -36.47 22.49 -18.05
N ASP A 748 -35.25 22.11 -18.47
CA ASP A 748 -34.62 22.56 -19.73
C ASP A 748 -34.48 21.41 -20.75
N ALA A 749 -33.68 20.38 -20.41
CA ALA A 749 -33.49 19.19 -21.24
C ALA A 749 -33.66 17.93 -20.41
N THR A 750 -34.52 17.01 -20.86
CA THR A 750 -34.75 15.74 -20.18
C THR A 750 -34.58 14.60 -21.16
N GLY A 751 -33.74 13.62 -20.82
CA GLY A 751 -33.58 12.40 -21.59
C GLY A 751 -33.65 11.17 -20.69
N ARG A 752 -34.22 10.08 -21.21
CA ARG A 752 -34.37 8.87 -20.39
C ARG A 752 -33.04 8.29 -19.91
N VAL A 753 -31.99 8.45 -20.72
CA VAL A 753 -30.62 8.00 -20.41
C VAL A 753 -29.70 9.18 -20.18
N ILE A 754 -29.64 10.12 -21.13
CA ILE A 754 -28.75 11.28 -21.08
C ILE A 754 -29.58 12.56 -21.21
N GLY A 755 -29.45 13.48 -20.25
CA GLY A 755 -30.20 14.75 -20.29
C GLY A 755 -29.79 15.62 -21.49
N ASP A 756 -28.50 15.89 -21.62
CA ASP A 756 -27.96 16.72 -22.71
C ASP A 756 -26.58 16.26 -23.21
N ILE A 757 -26.35 16.42 -24.51
CA ILE A 757 -25.07 16.12 -25.15
C ILE A 757 -24.64 17.37 -25.94
N VAL A 758 -23.63 18.08 -25.45
CA VAL A 758 -23.17 19.33 -26.05
C VAL A 758 -22.37 19.08 -27.34
N LYS A 759 -21.55 18.03 -27.40
CA LYS A 759 -20.74 17.64 -28.58
C LYS A 759 -21.04 16.22 -29.05
N ALA A 760 -22.18 16.03 -29.73
CA ALA A 760 -22.72 14.70 -30.10
C ALA A 760 -21.81 13.78 -30.95
N GLY A 761 -20.80 14.32 -31.65
CA GLY A 761 -19.91 13.57 -32.54
C GLY A 761 -18.88 12.66 -31.86
N LYS A 762 -18.75 12.71 -30.52
CA LYS A 762 -17.76 11.92 -29.76
C LYS A 762 -18.36 11.14 -28.58
N VAL A 763 -19.67 10.95 -28.57
CA VAL A 763 -20.36 10.18 -27.52
C VAL A 763 -20.85 8.87 -28.11
N ASN A 764 -20.43 7.72 -27.59
CA ASN A 764 -20.96 6.42 -28.03
C ASN A 764 -21.95 5.90 -26.99
N VAL A 765 -23.10 5.40 -27.47
CA VAL A 765 -24.15 4.80 -26.65
C VAL A 765 -24.55 3.50 -27.32
N GLU A 766 -24.23 2.37 -26.69
CA GLU A 766 -24.38 1.03 -27.25
C GLU A 766 -25.05 0.10 -26.24
N ASN A 767 -26.10 -0.63 -26.64
CA ASN A 767 -26.82 -1.54 -25.73
C ASN A 767 -27.26 -0.87 -24.41
N VAL A 768 -27.73 0.38 -24.50
CA VAL A 768 -28.25 1.13 -23.35
C VAL A 768 -29.76 1.18 -23.41
N TYR A 769 -30.41 0.80 -22.31
CA TYR A 769 -31.85 0.63 -22.24
C TYR A 769 -32.48 1.57 -21.21
N ALA A 770 -33.73 1.96 -21.44
CA ALA A 770 -34.50 2.78 -20.52
C ALA A 770 -35.91 2.23 -20.31
N TRP A 771 -36.40 2.28 -19.07
CA TRP A 771 -37.74 1.82 -18.73
C TRP A 771 -38.81 2.58 -19.52
N SER A 772 -39.72 1.86 -20.17
CA SER A 772 -40.75 2.47 -21.00
C SER A 772 -41.83 3.20 -20.22
N GLY A 773 -41.97 2.89 -18.92
CA GLY A 773 -42.92 3.53 -18.01
C GLY A 773 -42.40 4.78 -17.33
N MET A 774 -41.17 5.21 -17.62
CA MET A 774 -40.54 6.40 -17.03
C MET A 774 -41.41 7.64 -17.25
N LYS A 775 -41.71 8.34 -16.16
CA LYS A 775 -42.54 9.54 -16.07
C LYS A 775 -41.67 10.81 -16.09
N ASN A 776 -42.31 11.91 -16.46
CA ASN A 776 -41.74 13.25 -16.55
C ASN A 776 -42.88 14.27 -16.38
N ASP A 777 -42.76 15.17 -15.40
CA ASP A 777 -43.76 16.20 -15.08
C ASP A 777 -43.74 17.40 -16.05
N TYR A 778 -42.64 17.58 -16.78
CA TYR A 778 -42.43 18.63 -17.79
C TYR A 778 -42.74 18.20 -19.23
N GLY A 779 -43.12 16.94 -19.47
CA GLY A 779 -43.64 16.45 -20.76
C GLY A 779 -42.59 16.27 -21.89
N PHE A 780 -41.30 16.18 -21.56
CA PHE A 780 -40.20 16.21 -22.55
C PHE A 780 -39.69 14.85 -23.05
N THR A 781 -40.23 13.71 -22.59
CA THR A 781 -39.78 12.40 -23.11
C THR A 781 -40.49 12.05 -24.43
N THR A 782 -40.08 12.64 -25.55
CA THR A 782 -40.37 11.98 -26.83
C THR A 782 -39.55 10.69 -26.87
N LYS A 783 -40.17 9.58 -27.30
CA LYS A 783 -39.49 8.29 -27.57
C LYS A 783 -38.54 8.38 -28.78
N ASP A 784 -37.96 9.54 -29.06
CA ASP A 784 -37.15 9.77 -30.24
C ASP A 784 -35.83 9.01 -30.14
N ALA A 785 -35.48 8.34 -31.24
CA ALA A 785 -34.42 7.35 -31.39
C ALA A 785 -33.00 7.94 -31.41
N GLY A 786 -32.68 8.81 -30.45
CA GLY A 786 -31.35 9.39 -30.26
C GLY A 786 -30.61 8.81 -29.04
N LYS A 787 -29.30 9.08 -28.96
CA LYS A 787 -28.40 8.63 -27.87
C LYS A 787 -28.94 8.97 -26.46
N ASN A 788 -29.73 10.03 -26.33
CA ASN A 788 -30.30 10.52 -25.08
C ASN A 788 -31.36 9.59 -24.45
N ASN A 789 -32.00 8.72 -25.23
CA ASN A 789 -33.20 8.01 -24.78
C ASN A 789 -33.04 6.50 -24.60
N GLY A 790 -31.95 5.90 -25.10
CA GLY A 790 -31.75 4.46 -25.07
C GLY A 790 -32.87 3.65 -25.75
N GLN A 791 -32.69 2.34 -25.77
CA GLN A 791 -33.70 1.41 -26.26
C GLN A 791 -34.78 1.19 -25.19
N PRO A 792 -36.08 1.17 -25.54
CA PRO A 792 -37.14 0.99 -24.55
C PRO A 792 -37.19 -0.45 -24.02
N ILE A 793 -37.37 -0.62 -22.71
CA ILE A 793 -37.68 -1.91 -22.06
C ILE A 793 -39.01 -1.82 -21.30
N ALA A 794 -39.96 -2.68 -21.68
CA ALA A 794 -41.37 -2.58 -21.24
C ALA A 794 -41.88 -3.74 -20.37
N SER A 795 -41.17 -4.87 -20.32
CA SER A 795 -41.67 -6.10 -19.71
C SER A 795 -41.20 -6.25 -18.26
N VAL A 796 -42.13 -6.52 -17.33
CA VAL A 796 -41.81 -6.91 -15.95
C VAL A 796 -40.99 -8.20 -15.86
N ALA A 797 -41.08 -9.09 -16.86
CA ALA A 797 -40.29 -10.32 -16.93
C ALA A 797 -38.79 -10.06 -17.22
N PHE A 798 -38.43 -8.85 -17.67
CA PHE A 798 -37.02 -8.43 -17.81
C PHE A 798 -36.30 -8.48 -16.45
N TRP A 799 -37.00 -8.05 -15.41
CA TRP A 799 -36.50 -8.05 -14.05
C TRP A 799 -36.37 -9.44 -13.46
N GLU A 800 -36.95 -10.48 -14.06
CA GLU A 800 -37.06 -11.81 -13.44
C GLU A 800 -36.11 -12.86 -14.02
N THR A 801 -35.29 -12.51 -15.03
CA THR A 801 -34.62 -13.49 -15.91
C THR A 801 -33.11 -13.32 -16.08
N PHE A 802 -32.40 -12.67 -15.15
CA PHE A 802 -30.92 -12.65 -15.15
C PHE A 802 -30.33 -14.03 -14.73
N PRO A 803 -29.28 -14.55 -15.41
CA PRO A 803 -28.59 -14.04 -16.61
C PRO A 803 -29.14 -14.63 -17.93
N VAL A 804 -30.31 -15.29 -17.90
CA VAL A 804 -30.83 -16.15 -18.99
C VAL A 804 -31.36 -15.35 -20.19
N ASN A 805 -31.51 -14.03 -20.06
CA ASN A 805 -31.94 -13.14 -21.14
C ASN A 805 -30.73 -12.55 -21.86
N GLU A 806 -30.73 -12.57 -23.20
CA GLU A 806 -29.64 -12.09 -24.06
C GLU A 806 -29.19 -10.64 -23.75
N ILE A 807 -30.09 -9.81 -23.22
CA ILE A 807 -29.78 -8.43 -22.82
C ILE A 807 -28.77 -8.37 -21.64
N TRP A 808 -28.66 -9.45 -20.85
CA TRP A 808 -27.71 -9.60 -19.75
C TRP A 808 -26.48 -10.43 -20.12
N ASP A 809 -26.31 -10.91 -21.35
CA ASP A 809 -25.22 -11.83 -21.72
C ASP A 809 -23.82 -11.25 -21.45
N GLU A 810 -23.69 -9.93 -21.52
CA GLU A 810 -22.46 -9.20 -21.21
C GLU A 810 -22.19 -9.05 -19.70
N TRP A 811 -23.16 -9.36 -18.84
CA TRP A 811 -23.09 -9.24 -17.39
C TRP A 811 -22.72 -10.59 -16.76
N SER A 812 -21.56 -10.65 -16.11
CA SER A 812 -21.04 -11.91 -15.56
C SER A 812 -21.77 -12.35 -14.29
N THR A 813 -22.06 -13.65 -14.19
CA THR A 813 -22.57 -14.28 -12.96
C THR A 813 -21.54 -14.34 -11.82
N SER A 814 -20.26 -14.04 -12.10
CA SER A 814 -19.26 -13.86 -11.04
C SER A 814 -19.47 -12.57 -10.26
N ASP A 815 -20.00 -11.54 -10.92
CA ASP A 815 -20.10 -10.19 -10.36
C ASP A 815 -21.54 -9.87 -9.97
N TRP A 816 -22.49 -10.46 -10.70
CA TRP A 816 -23.93 -10.22 -10.55
C TRP A 816 -24.68 -11.49 -10.19
N LYS A 817 -25.66 -11.37 -9.29
CA LYS A 817 -26.63 -12.41 -8.95
C LYS A 817 -28.04 -11.81 -8.93
N LEU A 818 -29.04 -12.67 -9.08
CA LEU A 818 -30.42 -12.25 -8.90
C LEU A 818 -30.69 -11.94 -7.42
N ASN A 819 -31.38 -10.84 -7.14
CA ASN A 819 -31.85 -10.58 -5.79
C ASN A 819 -33.00 -11.53 -5.42
N GLU A 820 -32.74 -12.52 -4.57
CA GLU A 820 -33.73 -13.54 -4.15
C GLU A 820 -34.68 -13.07 -3.03
N TYR A 821 -34.44 -11.89 -2.44
CA TYR A 821 -35.07 -11.46 -1.19
C TYR A 821 -36.14 -10.35 -1.33
N VAL A 822 -36.43 -9.89 -2.56
CA VAL A 822 -37.37 -8.78 -2.81
C VAL A 822 -38.40 -9.21 -3.88
N ASN A 823 -39.57 -8.58 -3.88
CA ASN A 823 -40.62 -8.79 -4.89
C ASN A 823 -40.18 -8.44 -6.34
N TYR A 824 -38.96 -7.92 -6.53
CA TYR A 824 -38.31 -7.66 -7.81
C TYR A 824 -36.93 -8.31 -7.83
N LYS A 825 -36.56 -8.84 -9.00
CA LYS A 825 -35.39 -9.70 -9.17
C LYS A 825 -34.25 -8.98 -9.93
N LEU A 826 -33.97 -7.72 -9.60
CA LEU A 826 -32.85 -6.99 -10.22
C LEU A 826 -31.50 -7.70 -9.96
N PRO A 827 -30.55 -7.66 -10.92
CA PRO A 827 -29.18 -8.05 -10.65
C PRO A 827 -28.59 -7.18 -9.55
N VAL A 828 -28.06 -7.82 -8.51
CA VAL A 828 -27.30 -7.22 -7.43
C VAL A 828 -25.91 -7.82 -7.40
N LEU A 829 -24.97 -7.12 -6.75
CA LEU A 829 -23.59 -7.58 -6.71
C LEU A 829 -23.48 -8.87 -5.88
N THR A 830 -22.68 -9.83 -6.33
CA THR A 830 -22.53 -11.15 -5.70
C THR A 830 -22.04 -11.04 -4.26
N TRP A 831 -21.16 -10.07 -3.98
CA TRP A 831 -20.62 -9.79 -2.65
C TRP A 831 -21.64 -9.13 -1.70
N GLN A 832 -22.77 -8.63 -2.21
CA GLN A 832 -23.78 -7.94 -1.40
C GLN A 832 -24.58 -8.93 -0.52
N GLY A 833 -24.87 -8.52 0.72
CA GLY A 833 -25.80 -9.19 1.63
C GLY A 833 -27.27 -9.03 1.21
N ALA A 834 -28.23 -9.47 2.04
CA ALA A 834 -29.66 -9.29 1.75
C ALA A 834 -30.03 -7.79 1.69
N VAL A 835 -30.63 -7.35 0.58
CA VAL A 835 -31.02 -5.95 0.34
C VAL A 835 -32.45 -5.71 0.77
N VAL A 836 -32.70 -4.61 1.48
CA VAL A 836 -34.04 -4.21 1.94
C VAL A 836 -34.39 -2.85 1.33
N SER A 837 -34.66 -2.81 0.03
CA SER A 837 -35.37 -1.67 -0.57
C SER A 837 -36.66 -2.17 -1.21
N ASP A 838 -37.79 -1.67 -0.71
CA ASP A 838 -39.10 -1.95 -1.31
C ASP A 838 -39.22 -1.16 -2.61
N LEU A 839 -39.05 -1.86 -3.74
CA LEU A 839 -39.20 -1.28 -5.07
C LEU A 839 -40.63 -1.44 -5.61
N SER A 840 -41.63 -1.67 -4.74
CA SER A 840 -43.06 -1.94 -5.06
C SER A 840 -43.71 -0.97 -6.04
N TYR A 841 -43.18 0.24 -6.22
CA TYR A 841 -43.66 1.23 -7.18
C TYR A 841 -43.47 0.83 -8.67
N LEU A 842 -42.48 0.02 -9.01
CA LEU A 842 -42.14 -0.38 -10.39
C LEU A 842 -43.21 -1.27 -11.09
N ILE A 843 -44.19 -1.82 -10.36
CA ILE A 843 -45.31 -2.63 -10.90
C ILE A 843 -46.58 -1.79 -11.17
N SER A 844 -46.66 -0.54 -10.71
CA SER A 844 -47.95 0.17 -10.63
C SER A 844 -48.57 0.67 -11.96
N SER A 845 -47.96 0.44 -13.12
CA SER A 845 -48.42 1.05 -14.39
C SER A 845 -48.94 0.09 -15.47
N SER A 846 -49.07 -1.22 -15.23
CA SER A 846 -49.52 -2.16 -16.29
C SER A 846 -50.97 -2.63 -16.25
N GLU A 847 -51.81 -2.25 -15.27
CA GLU A 847 -53.16 -2.85 -15.15
C GLU A 847 -54.38 -1.93 -15.04
N ASN A 848 -54.29 -0.60 -15.18
CA ASN A 848 -55.51 0.23 -15.14
C ASN A 848 -55.59 1.29 -16.23
N THR A 849 -56.23 0.94 -17.36
CA THR A 849 -56.94 1.89 -18.24
C THR A 849 -58.08 1.20 -18.99
N ALA A 850 -59.21 1.03 -18.30
CA ALA A 850 -60.55 1.13 -18.89
C ALA A 850 -61.52 1.40 -17.73
N GLU A 851 -62.39 2.42 -17.88
CA GLU A 851 -63.35 2.94 -16.89
C GLU A 851 -62.69 3.92 -15.87
N GLU A 852 -63.03 5.21 -15.72
CA GLU A 852 -64.23 5.99 -16.00
C GLU A 852 -63.85 7.46 -16.28
N GLU A 853 -64.51 8.09 -17.26
CA GLU A 853 -64.76 9.53 -17.24
C GLU A 853 -65.89 9.84 -16.24
N THR A 854 -65.82 11.05 -15.68
CA THR A 854 -66.89 11.81 -14.98
C THR A 854 -67.05 11.61 -13.46
N LYS A 855 -66.55 12.56 -12.66
CA LYS A 855 -67.36 13.64 -12.06
C LYS A 855 -66.61 14.45 -11.01
N ASP A 856 -66.68 15.75 -11.25
CA ASP A 856 -66.63 16.90 -10.36
C ASP A 856 -66.98 16.73 -8.86
N SER A 857 -66.16 17.42 -8.05
CA SER A 857 -66.55 18.47 -7.09
C SER A 857 -66.71 18.19 -5.58
N GLU A 858 -66.19 19.18 -4.85
CA GLU A 858 -66.60 19.71 -3.53
C GLU A 858 -66.03 19.15 -2.21
N LYS A 859 -65.26 20.05 -1.56
CA LYS A 859 -65.51 20.66 -0.23
C LYS A 859 -64.79 20.15 1.04
N THR A 860 -63.87 21.04 1.46
CA THR A 860 -63.77 21.75 2.76
C THR A 860 -63.45 21.03 4.08
N LYS A 861 -62.34 21.53 4.67
CA LYS A 861 -62.14 22.04 6.05
C LYS A 861 -62.79 21.30 7.22
N GLY A 862 -61.95 20.87 8.17
CA GLY A 862 -62.31 20.64 9.56
C GLY A 862 -61.08 20.77 10.46
N ASN A 863 -61.12 21.76 11.34
CA ASN A 863 -60.05 22.21 12.26
C ASN A 863 -60.25 21.61 13.66
N SER A 864 -59.29 21.89 14.56
CA SER A 864 -59.32 21.81 16.03
C SER A 864 -59.15 20.42 16.66
N GLY A 865 -58.48 20.25 17.80
CA GLY A 865 -57.85 21.14 18.77
C GLY A 865 -57.28 20.22 19.87
N GLY A 866 -56.11 20.50 20.44
CA GLY A 866 -56.02 21.23 21.71
C GLY A 866 -56.17 20.32 22.95
N GLY A 867 -55.09 20.14 23.72
CA GLY A 867 -55.17 19.49 25.03
C GLY A 867 -53.83 19.39 25.77
N ARG A 868 -53.54 20.42 26.59
CA ARG A 868 -52.40 20.53 27.53
C ARG A 868 -52.54 19.61 28.76
N ARG A 869 -51.38 19.29 29.37
CA ARG A 869 -51.01 19.26 30.84
C ARG A 869 -50.31 17.95 31.23
N MET A 870 -49.01 18.01 31.55
CA MET A 870 -48.36 18.28 32.86
C MET A 870 -48.19 17.03 33.75
N ASN A 871 -46.98 16.46 33.69
CA ASN A 871 -45.98 16.33 34.78
C ASN A 871 -46.29 15.47 36.05
N PRO A 872 -45.31 15.21 36.93
CA PRO A 872 -44.71 13.88 37.18
C PRO A 872 -44.82 13.45 38.66
N GLU A 873 -44.25 12.28 39.03
CA GLU A 873 -43.73 11.84 40.37
C GLU A 873 -43.72 10.29 40.37
N ALA A 874 -42.63 9.56 40.63
CA ALA A 874 -41.74 9.45 41.80
C ALA A 874 -42.37 8.76 43.02
N GLU A 875 -41.96 7.52 43.32
CA GLU A 875 -41.88 6.88 44.66
C GLU A 875 -41.11 5.53 44.51
N LYS A 876 -39.87 5.39 44.97
CA LYS A 876 -39.40 4.95 46.30
C LYS A 876 -40.08 3.68 46.87
N SER A 877 -39.31 2.62 47.03
CA SER A 877 -39.32 1.83 48.29
C SER A 877 -37.92 1.27 48.59
N ALA A 878 -37.60 1.22 49.88
CA ALA A 878 -36.32 0.90 50.46
C ALA A 878 -36.36 -0.46 51.17
N GLY A 879 -35.19 -1.07 51.36
CA GLY A 879 -34.98 -2.19 52.28
C GLY A 879 -33.49 -2.38 52.57
N GLN A 880 -33.03 -1.86 53.70
CA GLN A 880 -31.70 -2.04 54.29
C GLN A 880 -31.68 -3.24 55.26
N HIS A 881 -30.52 -3.90 55.38
CA HIS A 881 -29.85 -4.33 56.65
C HIS A 881 -28.40 -4.73 56.27
N ILE A 882 -27.32 -4.00 56.63
CA ILE A 882 -26.55 -3.93 57.90
C ILE A 882 -25.80 -5.26 58.18
N LEU A 883 -24.48 -5.41 58.40
CA LEU A 883 -23.21 -4.62 58.45
C LEU A 883 -22.04 -5.69 58.39
N PRO A 884 -20.77 -5.45 58.80
CA PRO A 884 -19.63 -5.04 57.97
C PRO A 884 -18.41 -6.00 58.09
N ILE A 885 -17.45 -6.00 57.15
CA ILE A 885 -16.09 -6.51 57.43
C ILE A 885 -15.06 -5.60 56.74
N ASP A 886 -14.09 -5.20 57.55
CA ASP A 886 -12.93 -4.34 57.27
C ASP A 886 -11.98 -4.91 56.21
N TYR A 887 -11.24 -4.03 55.53
CA TYR A 887 -9.96 -4.36 54.91
C TYR A 887 -8.92 -3.36 55.41
N GLU A 888 -8.14 -3.79 56.41
CA GLU A 888 -6.80 -3.28 56.66
C GLU A 888 -5.75 -4.16 55.97
N SER A 889 -4.59 -3.53 55.80
CA SER A 889 -3.31 -3.96 55.24
C SER A 889 -2.74 -5.29 55.74
N GLU A 890 -1.75 -5.78 54.97
CA GLU A 890 -0.82 -6.90 55.21
C GLU A 890 -1.26 -8.24 54.59
N ASP A 891 -0.72 -8.59 53.43
CA ASP A 891 0.33 -9.62 53.34
C ASP A 891 0.78 -9.82 51.89
N LEU A 892 2.02 -9.40 51.65
CA LEU A 892 2.75 -9.51 50.39
C LEU A 892 3.83 -10.59 50.56
N ILE A 893 3.46 -11.76 51.08
CA ILE A 893 4.36 -12.91 51.29
C ILE A 893 3.59 -14.22 51.05
N GLU A 894 3.02 -14.44 49.86
CA GLU A 894 2.65 -15.80 49.43
C GLU A 894 2.60 -16.01 47.90
N GLU A 895 3.50 -15.38 47.14
CA GLU A 895 3.76 -15.73 45.72
C GLU A 895 5.26 -15.85 45.41
N LEU A 896 6.04 -16.43 46.32
CA LEU A 896 7.49 -16.62 46.15
C LEU A 896 7.95 -18.09 46.19
N SER A 897 7.03 -19.04 46.07
CA SER A 897 7.34 -20.49 46.08
C SER A 897 7.36 -21.16 44.70
N VAL A 898 7.17 -20.45 43.58
CA VAL A 898 7.11 -21.06 42.23
C VAL A 898 8.28 -20.69 41.30
N ILE A 899 9.28 -19.92 41.74
CA ILE A 899 10.45 -19.58 40.91
C ILE A 899 11.67 -20.40 41.35
N LYS A 900 11.68 -21.71 41.10
CA LYS A 900 12.85 -22.56 41.35
C LYS A 900 13.34 -23.42 40.18
N GLU A 901 12.77 -23.31 38.98
CA GLU A 901 13.24 -24.09 37.82
C GLU A 901 13.20 -23.33 36.48
N LYS A 902 13.79 -22.12 36.36
CA LYS A 902 13.96 -21.50 35.03
C LYS A 902 14.92 -20.29 34.91
N PHE A 903 16.14 -20.37 35.44
CA PHE A 903 17.17 -19.36 35.14
C PHE A 903 18.43 -19.94 34.51
N SER A 904 18.83 -19.39 33.38
CA SER A 904 20.07 -19.73 32.68
C SER A 904 21.28 -19.12 33.42
N PRO A 905 22.50 -19.69 33.29
CA PRO A 905 23.72 -19.19 33.93
C PRO A 905 24.04 -17.71 33.65
N PHE A 906 23.50 -17.17 32.55
CA PHE A 906 23.67 -15.79 32.12
C PHE A 906 22.94 -14.79 33.04
N LEU A 907 21.73 -15.14 33.52
CA LEU A 907 20.96 -14.24 34.39
C LEU A 907 21.52 -14.21 35.82
N PHE A 908 22.14 -15.30 36.27
CA PHE A 908 22.86 -15.34 37.55
C PHE A 908 24.11 -14.44 37.52
N PHE A 909 24.78 -14.35 36.36
CA PHE A 909 25.93 -13.46 36.17
C PHE A 909 25.50 -11.98 36.14
N ILE A 910 24.36 -11.66 35.52
CA ILE A 910 23.76 -10.32 35.53
C ILE A 910 23.34 -9.92 36.95
N LEU A 911 22.74 -10.83 37.72
CA LEU A 911 22.36 -10.58 39.11
C LEU A 911 23.59 -10.34 40.00
N LEU A 912 24.68 -11.08 39.79
CA LEU A 912 25.95 -10.88 40.49
C LEU A 912 26.59 -9.53 40.15
N LEU A 913 26.54 -9.12 38.88
CA LEU A 913 26.97 -7.79 38.41
C LEU A 913 26.13 -6.67 39.03
N LEU A 914 24.81 -6.85 39.12
CA LEU A 914 23.89 -5.89 39.76
C LEU A 914 24.17 -5.75 41.26
N ILE A 915 24.43 -6.86 41.96
CA ILE A 915 24.79 -6.85 43.39
C ILE A 915 26.14 -6.15 43.61
N VAL A 916 27.11 -6.37 42.71
CA VAL A 916 28.41 -5.68 42.76
C VAL A 916 28.27 -4.19 42.46
N CYS A 917 27.45 -3.80 41.48
CA CYS A 917 27.13 -2.41 41.19
C CYS A 917 26.43 -1.72 42.36
N ILE A 918 25.45 -2.37 43.00
CA ILE A 918 24.76 -1.86 44.20
C ILE A 918 25.74 -1.74 45.37
N ALA A 919 26.67 -2.69 45.55
CA ALA A 919 27.69 -2.61 46.61
C ALA A 919 28.73 -1.49 46.35
N VAL A 920 29.05 -1.20 45.09
CA VAL A 920 29.94 -0.10 44.69
C VAL A 920 29.24 1.26 44.84
N ILE A 921 27.96 1.36 44.50
CA ILE A 921 27.13 2.55 44.71
C ILE A 921 26.93 2.80 46.22
N ALA A 922 26.64 1.75 47.00
CA ALA A 922 26.55 1.85 48.46
C ALA A 922 27.89 2.27 49.10
N ARG A 923 29.04 1.79 48.58
CA ARG A 923 30.36 2.26 49.02
C ARG A 923 30.65 3.70 48.61
N SER A 924 30.20 4.14 47.43
CA SER A 924 30.34 5.53 46.96
C SER A 924 29.50 6.51 47.82
N VAL A 925 28.25 6.13 48.12
CA VAL A 925 27.34 6.90 48.98
C VAL A 925 27.84 6.95 50.44
N LEU A 926 28.41 5.85 50.95
CA LEU A 926 29.02 5.83 52.29
C LEU A 926 30.34 6.61 52.36
N LYS A 927 31.10 6.72 51.26
CA LYS A 927 32.33 7.52 51.20
C LYS A 927 32.05 9.02 51.09
N ASN A 928 30.97 9.41 50.41
CA ASN A 928 30.52 10.81 50.34
C ASN A 928 29.78 11.30 51.62
N SER A 929 29.30 10.38 52.47
CA SER A 929 28.69 10.76 53.77
C SER A 929 29.69 11.12 54.88
N LYS A 930 31.01 11.09 54.60
CA LYS A 930 32.07 11.49 55.53
C LYS A 930 32.75 12.82 55.20
N GLU A 931 32.36 13.51 54.13
CA GLU A 931 32.98 14.79 53.74
C GLU A 931 32.08 16.03 53.82
N ASN A 932 30.79 15.93 54.15
CA ASN A 932 29.95 17.12 54.41
C ASN A 932 29.36 17.09 55.83
N LYS A 933 30.15 17.58 56.79
CA LYS A 933 29.66 18.24 58.01
C LYS A 933 30.06 19.71 57.93
N GLU A 934 29.29 20.49 57.19
CA GLU A 934 28.92 21.90 57.41
C GLU A 934 28.23 22.43 56.13
N ASN A 935 27.06 23.03 56.33
CA ASN A 935 26.01 23.48 55.38
C ASN A 935 25.04 22.41 54.86
#